data_AF-A0A358NCD0-F1
#
_entry.id   AF-A0A358NCD0-F1
#
_cell.length_a   1.000
_cell.length_b   1.000
_cell.length_c   1.000
_cell.angle_alpha   90.00
_cell.angle_beta   90.00
_cell.angle_gamma   90.00
#
_symmetry.space_group_name_H-M   'P 1'
#
loop_
_entity.id
_entity.type
_entity.pdbx_description
1 polymer ?
#
loop_
_entity_poly.entity_id
_entity_poly.type
_entity_poly.pdbx_seq_one_letter_code
_entity_poly.pdbx_strand_id
1 'polypeptide(L)'
;MKLRTKDTKSRRLRVKNSLRAARRRKRVGLERLEHRLLLTACPSGGEPIAGDYNLLEASVPLEISAPMCYAGSINIDVDQPITISAEVISTTGAVSLTSTQSLTINQTIISDEEGITLDADEEIIVGAALLAADEIEITSHKSIDVNADIRSSGGEITLEAVHKRLNFGISALDQIQDLLTLGSGQLEVTIGSETEEVLVSGAAGVSITAEAGINDKYNIGANTYFKNISPVVMELLGKPDLFTLPVSVQVWNPLAEVKTLNATLVSEGGEVIVSAIAEANAKGKAVWNRVVGTGEKAGEGRGFDKGGGAAGFFFTDATATVDIVGTVISADGVEVSSEVKNEIELEVNAVTNNGLSNTNPSSVAIGFGLTDLRTTSTVHVDQNSLISSSGNVKVEATGEDDNSNSVKATAYRDGVVGAAAGFTYTDGNISAVVDGKITLSGEGMAEDSEPLPETLDFNPALQVDFTNSSVRFTGTTDYQTADAVLFTSADSGTIPGLVPDTVYYLIVTTDTANDTYQLQFAATAEDATSNEPILFGAAFPTLTNPRTGVTAPITITVIDSEGRHLVLFGYDKTLGGEVLYEDDDVVTYTASAERFLGYEDENKNLVAPLAEGTYSVSTVDSPFVEQYPLAIELLDSAGNPIALNGASYFESTSGTLYPISSYNSTENSVDLSTLEIDSSTNEVVATPPSVSVQQGESLVFHAGLNNSITTLEEGVTYYAIVDTSNESSIQLASTPTQAESSNPVVQNAQASLTAELNGQMVSIPIGNFEMGLGLTFAEDPNLPDGTPVVYNAVAEKPVNGLTDQATYIAYNVNNVNANPAVPQFIIALVNPEAVNLSTTADSGTFTLTVTDPQGGQGTTGPIAWNAASDDLNEAIDALQLPGVSVAVSGFGTSQSPWLIEGLGENDIAIDASQLTEADSAVTVTEQQALVGTVLNTDAVSGTFTLTYIDPALTVPGEFKLSITAGSGTFTLTVTDSQNVSETTEQIDWNASPIELAAAINALPNSGGSVSVSGAGTSQLPWLIAGMGDNAITIDSSELSDGDSAVSATLESSHQSFTTTPLAWNANPSQVAAALNTLPNLAVSVSGMGNAISPWRIQGLLPSQVMVDSTALANRFQQQAAVQMTSDLQDAFWVGQAFLANGDSFALTGANVDENT
;
A
#
# COMPACT_ATOMS: atom_id res chain seq x y z
N MET A 1 -15.22 79.36 30.46
CA MET A 1 -15.29 80.82 30.25
C MET A 1 -15.96 81.07 28.90
N LYS A 2 -17.16 81.70 28.94
CA LYS A 2 -17.98 82.25 27.83
C LYS A 2 -18.53 81.27 26.77
N LEU A 3 -19.78 81.31 26.31
CA LEU A 3 -21.07 81.94 26.69
C LEU A 3 -22.09 81.35 25.65
N ARG A 4 -23.27 80.81 26.04
CA ARG A 4 -24.65 81.37 25.84
C ARG A 4 -25.00 81.81 24.39
N THR A 5 -26.17 81.55 23.79
CA THR A 5 -27.59 81.59 24.23
C THR A 5 -28.46 81.17 23.02
N LYS A 6 -29.47 80.27 23.13
CA LYS A 6 -30.91 80.51 23.44
C LYS A 6 -31.67 81.41 22.45
N ASP A 7 -32.77 80.91 21.85
CA ASP A 7 -34.16 81.40 22.01
C ASP A 7 -35.17 80.72 21.04
N THR A 8 -36.20 79.98 21.51
CA THR A 8 -37.66 80.34 21.68
C THR A 8 -38.51 80.38 20.39
N LYS A 9 -39.83 80.10 20.30
CA LYS A 9 -40.95 79.70 21.20
C LYS A 9 -42.21 79.44 20.33
N SER A 10 -43.02 78.47 20.76
CA SER A 10 -44.50 78.51 21.00
C SER A 10 -45.53 78.87 19.90
N ARG A 11 -46.51 77.96 19.70
CA ARG A 11 -47.99 78.08 19.91
C ARG A 11 -48.73 77.02 19.03
N ARG A 12 -49.97 76.54 19.25
CA ARG A 12 -50.89 76.26 20.38
C ARG A 12 -52.23 75.82 19.75
N LEU A 13 -52.94 74.88 20.39
CA LEU A 13 -54.37 74.48 20.30
C LEU A 13 -54.91 73.68 19.08
N ARG A 14 -55.98 72.85 19.16
CA ARG A 14 -56.67 71.99 20.17
C ARG A 14 -58.03 71.51 19.54
N VAL A 15 -58.53 70.31 19.93
CA VAL A 15 -59.96 69.83 19.96
C VAL A 15 -60.53 69.20 18.65
N LYS A 16 -61.26 68.06 18.54
CA LYS A 16 -62.02 67.13 19.44
C LYS A 16 -62.33 65.79 18.72
N ASN A 17 -62.49 64.70 19.52
CA ASN A 17 -63.51 63.60 19.45
C ASN A 17 -63.60 62.70 18.19
N SER A 18 -63.85 61.37 18.25
CA SER A 18 -64.30 60.47 19.33
C SER A 18 -64.57 59.04 18.78
N LEU A 19 -64.47 58.02 19.66
CA LEU A 19 -65.19 56.71 19.69
C LEU A 19 -64.76 55.65 18.64
N ARG A 20 -64.63 54.32 18.89
CA ARG A 20 -64.90 53.43 20.05
C ARG A 20 -64.28 52.04 19.77
N ALA A 21 -63.64 51.44 20.79
CA ALA A 21 -63.65 50.03 21.28
C ALA A 21 -63.57 48.84 20.28
N ALA A 22 -62.92 47.68 20.54
CA ALA A 22 -62.05 47.08 21.57
C ALA A 22 -61.63 45.69 20.99
N ARG A 23 -60.52 44.99 21.29
CA ARG A 23 -59.98 44.49 22.57
C ARG A 23 -58.56 43.91 22.35
N ARG A 24 -57.64 44.30 23.23
CA ARG A 24 -56.45 43.61 23.80
C ARG A 24 -55.54 42.75 22.87
N ARG A 25 -54.42 43.34 22.43
CA ARG A 25 -53.10 42.66 22.36
C ARG A 25 -52.24 43.21 23.50
N LYS A 26 -51.65 42.31 24.30
CA LYS A 26 -50.71 42.66 25.37
C LYS A 26 -49.35 42.88 24.69
N ARG A 27 -48.90 44.13 24.62
CA ARG A 27 -47.49 44.48 24.30
C ARG A 27 -46.65 43.97 25.48
N VAL A 28 -45.68 43.10 25.22
CA VAL A 28 -44.50 42.98 26.06
C VAL A 28 -43.57 44.09 25.58
N GLY A 29 -43.23 45.02 26.46
CA GLY A 29 -42.30 46.09 26.14
C GLY A 29 -40.89 45.58 26.33
N LEU A 30 -40.04 45.72 25.30
CA LEU A 30 -38.61 45.95 25.50
C LEU A 30 -38.48 47.28 26.24
N GLU A 31 -38.39 47.24 27.56
CA GLU A 31 -37.77 48.35 28.30
C GLU A 31 -36.27 48.21 28.10
N ARG A 32 -35.61 49.31 27.67
CA ARG A 32 -34.15 49.45 27.71
C ARG A 32 -33.66 49.03 29.10
N LEU A 33 -32.90 47.92 29.17
CA LEU A 33 -32.17 47.53 30.37
C LEU A 33 -31.07 48.58 30.60
N GLU A 34 -31.25 49.43 31.61
CA GLU A 34 -30.18 50.31 32.08
C GLU A 34 -29.05 49.45 32.66
N HIS A 35 -27.80 49.68 32.23
CA HIS A 35 -26.58 49.16 32.86
C HIS A 35 -26.61 49.42 34.37
N ARG A 36 -27.09 48.46 35.17
CA ARG A 36 -26.86 48.46 36.61
C ARG A 36 -25.49 47.85 36.81
N LEU A 37 -24.54 48.66 37.28
CA LEU A 37 -23.30 48.16 37.88
C LEU A 37 -23.67 47.02 38.84
N LEU A 38 -23.16 45.81 38.56
CA LEU A 38 -23.04 44.72 39.53
C LEU A 38 -22.09 45.23 40.61
N LEU A 39 -22.63 45.88 41.64
CA LEU A 39 -21.91 46.29 42.83
C LEU A 39 -22.57 45.54 43.98
N THR A 40 -22.15 44.29 44.13
CA THR A 40 -22.82 43.35 45.02
C THR A 40 -22.15 43.41 46.39
N ALA A 41 -22.86 43.89 47.40
CA ALA A 41 -22.37 43.82 48.77
C ALA A 41 -22.36 42.35 49.24
N CYS A 42 -21.35 41.93 50.01
CA CYS A 42 -21.28 40.58 50.54
C CYS A 42 -22.60 40.18 51.26
N PRO A 43 -22.97 38.89 51.31
CA PRO A 43 -24.32 38.45 51.71
C PRO A 43 -24.71 38.81 53.15
N SER A 44 -23.71 39.14 53.98
CA SER A 44 -23.85 39.58 55.38
C SER A 44 -23.81 41.11 55.58
N GLY A 45 -23.60 41.89 54.51
CA GLY A 45 -23.31 43.33 54.57
C GLY A 45 -21.91 43.67 55.09
N GLY A 46 -21.01 42.68 55.21
CA GLY A 46 -19.61 42.87 55.56
C GLY A 46 -18.76 43.37 54.39
N GLU A 47 -17.56 43.90 54.69
CA GLU A 47 -16.55 44.18 53.66
C GLU A 47 -15.98 42.86 53.10
N PRO A 48 -15.68 42.78 51.79
CA PRO A 48 -15.05 41.60 51.18
C PRO A 48 -13.67 41.32 51.80
N ILE A 49 -13.29 40.05 51.84
CA ILE A 49 -11.98 39.63 52.35
C ILE A 49 -10.92 40.07 51.33
N ALA A 50 -9.95 40.88 51.74
CA ALA A 50 -8.92 41.38 50.83
C ALA A 50 -7.96 40.26 50.36
N GLY A 51 -7.63 40.26 49.07
CA GLY A 51 -6.70 39.32 48.43
C GLY A 51 -7.39 38.12 47.77
N ASP A 52 -6.58 37.24 47.17
CA ASP A 52 -7.06 36.09 46.41
C ASP A 52 -7.31 34.86 47.30
N TYR A 53 -8.27 34.03 46.90
CA TYR A 53 -8.49 32.69 47.45
C TYR A 53 -7.97 31.65 46.44
N ASN A 54 -7.04 30.78 46.88
CA ASN A 54 -6.51 29.71 46.05
C ASN A 54 -6.61 28.37 46.80
N LEU A 55 -7.20 27.36 46.17
CA LEU A 55 -7.26 25.98 46.66
C LEU A 55 -6.83 25.03 45.55
N LEU A 56 -5.76 24.25 45.77
CA LEU A 56 -5.13 23.40 44.74
C LEU A 56 -5.25 21.89 45.01
N GLU A 57 -5.73 21.49 46.19
CA GLU A 57 -5.83 20.08 46.58
C GLU A 57 -7.03 19.86 47.51
N ALA A 58 -7.78 18.79 47.28
CA ALA A 58 -8.83 18.30 48.18
C ALA A 58 -8.78 16.76 48.25
N SER A 59 -8.86 16.18 49.44
CA SER A 59 -8.81 14.71 49.60
C SER A 59 -10.20 14.03 49.63
N VAL A 60 -11.26 14.83 49.52
CA VAL A 60 -12.67 14.44 49.55
C VAL A 60 -13.46 15.42 48.67
N PRO A 61 -14.67 15.06 48.20
CA PRO A 61 -15.54 15.99 47.47
C PRO A 61 -15.67 17.34 48.20
N LEU A 62 -15.48 18.43 47.46
CA LEU A 62 -15.45 19.78 48.00
C LEU A 62 -16.85 20.39 47.96
N GLU A 63 -17.45 20.62 49.13
CA GLU A 63 -18.73 21.34 49.24
C GLU A 63 -18.52 22.74 49.85
N ILE A 64 -18.77 23.78 49.05
CA ILE A 64 -18.83 25.16 49.53
C ILE A 64 -20.22 25.41 50.12
N SER A 65 -20.33 25.21 51.44
CA SER A 65 -21.60 25.32 52.19
C SER A 65 -21.75 26.63 52.97
N ALA A 66 -20.78 27.54 52.89
CA ALA A 66 -20.82 28.86 53.51
C ALA A 66 -20.46 29.95 52.48
N PRO A 67 -21.07 31.15 52.54
CA PRO A 67 -20.82 32.18 51.54
C PRO A 67 -19.35 32.63 51.51
N MET A 68 -18.79 32.76 50.31
CA MET A 68 -17.44 33.27 50.05
C MET A 68 -17.54 34.67 49.42
N CYS A 69 -16.77 35.63 49.94
CA CYS A 69 -16.75 37.00 49.41
C CYS A 69 -15.34 37.59 49.52
N TYR A 70 -14.66 37.76 48.37
CA TYR A 70 -13.26 38.22 48.28
C TYR A 70 -13.11 39.45 47.40
N ALA A 71 -12.11 40.28 47.71
CA ALA A 71 -11.63 41.40 46.90
C ALA A 71 -10.27 41.00 46.28
N GLY A 72 -10.36 40.07 45.34
CA GLY A 72 -9.27 39.35 44.66
C GLY A 72 -9.85 38.10 43.98
N SER A 73 -9.06 37.37 43.19
CA SER A 73 -9.54 36.21 42.43
C SER A 73 -9.86 35.02 43.35
N ILE A 74 -10.80 34.18 42.94
CA ILE A 74 -11.15 32.92 43.60
C ILE A 74 -10.81 31.78 42.66
N ASN A 75 -9.71 31.06 42.92
CA ASN A 75 -9.25 29.93 42.12
C ASN A 75 -9.36 28.64 42.94
N ILE A 76 -10.13 27.67 42.43
CA ILE A 76 -10.26 26.34 43.02
C ILE A 76 -9.93 25.34 41.91
N ASP A 77 -8.88 24.56 42.11
CA ASP A 77 -8.40 23.54 41.18
C ASP A 77 -8.16 22.26 42.00
N VAL A 78 -9.02 21.26 41.85
CA VAL A 78 -8.96 20.03 42.67
C VAL A 78 -9.30 18.78 41.86
N ASP A 79 -8.81 17.63 42.30
CA ASP A 79 -9.06 16.32 41.66
C ASP A 79 -10.35 15.62 42.16
N GLN A 80 -11.25 16.38 42.78
CA GLN A 80 -12.49 15.89 43.41
C GLN A 80 -13.71 16.69 42.91
N PRO A 81 -14.93 16.12 43.00
CA PRO A 81 -16.13 16.85 42.63
C PRO A 81 -16.31 18.12 43.47
N ILE A 82 -16.75 19.21 42.84
CA ILE A 82 -17.04 20.49 43.50
C ILE A 82 -18.55 20.72 43.52
N THR A 83 -19.10 21.04 44.69
CA THR A 83 -20.50 21.47 44.85
C THR A 83 -20.56 22.85 45.50
N ILE A 84 -21.19 23.81 44.83
CA ILE A 84 -21.42 25.16 45.34
C ILE A 84 -22.84 25.21 45.94
N SER A 85 -22.92 25.11 47.27
CA SER A 85 -24.17 25.15 48.05
C SER A 85 -24.41 26.50 48.74
N ALA A 86 -23.52 27.48 48.56
CA ALA A 86 -23.60 28.84 49.11
C ALA A 86 -23.05 29.88 48.09
N GLU A 87 -23.44 31.14 48.24
CA GLU A 87 -23.04 32.22 47.31
C GLU A 87 -21.51 32.42 47.27
N VAL A 88 -20.96 32.55 46.06
CA VAL A 88 -19.54 32.85 45.81
C VAL A 88 -19.44 34.20 45.09
N ILE A 89 -18.74 35.16 45.69
CA ILE A 89 -18.64 36.53 45.18
C ILE A 89 -17.18 36.96 45.12
N SER A 90 -16.74 37.42 43.95
CA SER A 90 -15.50 38.17 43.77
C SER A 90 -15.83 39.59 43.33
N THR A 91 -15.31 40.59 44.06
CA THR A 91 -15.64 42.00 43.78
C THR A 91 -14.68 42.69 42.80
N THR A 92 -13.48 42.14 42.59
CA THR A 92 -12.41 42.80 41.78
C THR A 92 -11.55 41.82 40.95
N GLY A 93 -11.83 40.51 40.98
CA GLY A 93 -11.04 39.50 40.26
C GLY A 93 -11.90 38.37 39.73
N ALA A 94 -11.34 37.46 38.92
CA ALA A 94 -12.09 36.34 38.33
C ALA A 94 -12.46 35.25 39.35
N VAL A 95 -13.45 34.42 38.98
CA VAL A 95 -13.77 33.15 39.67
C VAL A 95 -13.43 32.00 38.73
N SER A 96 -12.48 31.14 39.09
CA SER A 96 -12.08 29.97 38.33
C SER A 96 -12.27 28.70 39.17
N LEU A 97 -13.09 27.77 38.66
CA LEU A 97 -13.38 26.48 39.30
C LEU A 97 -13.04 25.35 38.32
N THR A 98 -12.00 24.58 38.64
CA THR A 98 -11.50 23.45 37.85
C THR A 98 -11.59 22.16 38.65
N SER A 99 -12.13 21.11 38.03
CA SER A 99 -12.33 19.78 38.64
C SER A 99 -11.97 18.68 37.65
N THR A 100 -11.18 17.67 38.05
CA THR A 100 -10.99 16.47 37.20
C THR A 100 -12.17 15.49 37.26
N GLN A 101 -13.30 15.91 37.84
CA GLN A 101 -14.54 15.13 37.94
C GLN A 101 -15.71 16.06 37.59
N SER A 102 -16.76 16.13 38.42
CA SER A 102 -17.98 16.92 38.17
C SER A 102 -18.00 18.25 38.92
N LEU A 103 -18.77 19.22 38.40
CA LEU A 103 -19.03 20.52 39.01
C LEU A 103 -20.56 20.74 39.14
N THR A 104 -21.04 21.10 40.33
CA THR A 104 -22.47 21.38 40.54
C THR A 104 -22.67 22.73 41.22
N ILE A 105 -23.40 23.63 40.56
CA ILE A 105 -23.68 24.98 41.02
C ILE A 105 -25.13 25.08 41.52
N ASN A 106 -25.34 24.99 42.82
CA ASN A 106 -26.67 25.11 43.44
C ASN A 106 -26.95 26.52 43.99
N GLN A 107 -25.96 27.42 43.97
CA GLN A 107 -26.08 28.80 44.42
C GLN A 107 -25.32 29.76 43.52
N THR A 108 -25.72 31.04 43.56
CA THR A 108 -25.23 32.08 42.65
C THR A 108 -23.71 32.33 42.79
N ILE A 109 -23.06 32.47 41.63
CA ILE A 109 -21.67 32.92 41.50
C ILE A 109 -21.66 34.32 40.86
N ILE A 110 -20.89 35.24 41.43
CA ILE A 110 -20.80 36.64 40.98
C ILE A 110 -19.34 37.07 40.85
N SER A 111 -19.00 37.66 39.71
CA SER A 111 -17.75 38.39 39.45
C SER A 111 -18.09 39.83 39.02
N ASP A 112 -17.84 40.82 39.89
CA ASP A 112 -18.28 42.21 39.65
C ASP A 112 -17.39 42.99 38.65
N GLU A 113 -16.14 42.56 38.39
CA GLU A 113 -15.19 43.27 37.49
C GLU A 113 -14.53 42.39 36.41
N GLU A 114 -14.35 41.08 36.62
CA GLU A 114 -13.72 40.16 35.66
C GLU A 114 -14.69 39.03 35.25
N GLY A 115 -14.17 37.90 34.77
CA GLY A 115 -14.92 36.76 34.26
C GLY A 115 -15.19 35.62 35.26
N ILE A 116 -15.86 34.57 34.78
CA ILE A 116 -16.08 33.30 35.47
C ILE A 116 -15.63 32.15 34.55
N THR A 117 -14.76 31.28 35.02
CA THR A 117 -14.31 30.07 34.28
C THR A 117 -14.69 28.82 35.08
N LEU A 118 -15.43 27.91 34.45
CA LEU A 118 -15.79 26.60 35.01
C LEU A 118 -15.22 25.52 34.09
N ASP A 119 -14.44 24.58 34.63
CA ASP A 119 -13.78 23.53 33.87
C ASP A 119 -13.93 22.17 34.58
N ALA A 120 -14.41 21.15 33.88
CA ALA A 120 -14.63 19.82 34.43
C ALA A 120 -14.38 18.67 33.42
N ASP A 121 -13.67 17.61 33.84
CA ASP A 121 -13.48 16.40 33.02
C ASP A 121 -14.76 15.55 32.86
N GLU A 122 -15.75 15.70 33.75
CA GLU A 122 -17.02 15.00 33.67
C GLU A 122 -18.17 15.97 33.37
N GLU A 123 -19.11 16.13 34.30
CA GLU A 123 -20.38 16.86 34.09
C GLU A 123 -20.37 18.20 34.83
N ILE A 124 -20.88 19.26 34.18
CA ILE A 124 -21.16 20.56 34.82
C ILE A 124 -22.68 20.79 34.86
N ILE A 125 -23.21 20.99 36.07
CA ILE A 125 -24.62 21.34 36.28
C ILE A 125 -24.71 22.78 36.83
N VAL A 126 -25.31 23.67 36.06
CA VAL A 126 -25.60 25.07 36.44
C VAL A 126 -27.05 25.18 36.90
N GLY A 127 -27.29 24.93 38.20
CA GLY A 127 -28.60 25.04 38.84
C GLY A 127 -28.91 26.40 39.46
N ALA A 128 -27.98 27.35 39.42
CA ALA A 128 -28.15 28.71 39.94
C ALA A 128 -27.40 29.74 39.08
N ALA A 129 -27.77 31.01 39.24
CA ALA A 129 -27.34 32.06 38.32
C ALA A 129 -25.82 32.31 38.33
N LEU A 130 -25.25 32.58 37.15
CA LEU A 130 -23.87 33.04 36.95
C LEU A 130 -23.90 34.48 36.45
N LEU A 131 -23.23 35.39 37.16
CA LEU A 131 -23.23 36.83 36.85
C LEU A 131 -21.79 37.36 36.78
N ALA A 132 -21.36 37.83 35.61
CA ALA A 132 -20.02 38.39 35.41
C ALA A 132 -20.04 39.76 34.73
N ALA A 133 -19.00 40.56 35.00
CA ALA A 133 -18.75 41.78 34.26
C ALA A 133 -18.05 41.53 32.93
N ASP A 134 -17.18 40.51 32.87
CA ASP A 134 -16.44 40.09 31.69
C ASP A 134 -16.88 38.70 31.21
N GLU A 135 -16.07 37.98 30.45
CA GLU A 135 -16.39 36.67 29.85
C GLU A 135 -16.81 35.58 30.86
N ILE A 136 -17.71 34.70 30.43
CA ILE A 136 -18.06 33.48 31.18
C ILE A 136 -17.73 32.28 30.29
N GLU A 137 -16.82 31.43 30.75
CA GLU A 137 -16.38 30.23 30.04
C GLU A 137 -16.76 28.99 30.86
N ILE A 138 -17.44 28.04 30.22
CA ILE A 138 -17.86 26.77 30.81
C ILE A 138 -17.40 25.65 29.89
N THR A 139 -16.39 24.90 30.32
CA THR A 139 -15.79 23.82 29.55
C THR A 139 -16.03 22.49 30.25
N SER A 140 -16.51 21.49 29.51
CA SER A 140 -16.79 20.15 30.02
C SER A 140 -16.29 19.10 29.04
N HIS A 141 -15.81 17.97 29.56
CA HIS A 141 -15.41 16.84 28.71
C HIS A 141 -16.47 15.73 28.64
N LYS A 142 -17.68 15.95 29.18
CA LYS A 142 -18.80 15.00 29.05
C LYS A 142 -20.16 15.66 28.83
N SER A 143 -20.62 16.51 29.75
CA SER A 143 -21.93 17.18 29.60
C SER A 143 -22.00 18.51 30.32
N ILE A 144 -22.84 19.41 29.81
CA ILE A 144 -23.18 20.70 30.42
C ILE A 144 -24.70 20.82 30.49
N ASP A 145 -25.24 20.93 31.70
CA ASP A 145 -26.67 21.15 31.94
C ASP A 145 -26.91 22.52 32.58
N VAL A 146 -27.59 23.42 31.86
CA VAL A 146 -27.90 24.77 32.32
C VAL A 146 -29.37 24.92 32.62
N ASN A 147 -29.71 25.05 33.90
CA ASN A 147 -31.08 25.22 34.39
C ASN A 147 -31.32 26.61 35.03
N ALA A 148 -30.36 27.53 34.95
CA ALA A 148 -30.45 28.87 35.53
C ALA A 148 -29.81 29.94 34.66
N ASP A 149 -30.14 31.21 34.94
CA ASP A 149 -29.70 32.36 34.15
C ASP A 149 -28.16 32.54 34.15
N ILE A 150 -27.58 32.77 32.97
CA ILE A 150 -26.17 33.12 32.79
C ILE A 150 -26.11 34.52 32.16
N ARG A 151 -25.41 35.47 32.79
CA ARG A 151 -25.34 36.85 32.30
C ARG A 151 -23.93 37.41 32.39
N SER A 152 -23.40 37.85 31.25
CA SER A 152 -22.21 38.69 31.16
C SER A 152 -22.60 40.09 30.71
N SER A 153 -22.18 41.11 31.47
CA SER A 153 -22.50 42.51 31.16
C SER A 153 -21.51 43.22 30.22
N GLY A 154 -20.41 42.56 29.86
CA GLY A 154 -19.35 43.14 29.04
C GLY A 154 -18.57 42.16 28.16
N GLY A 155 -18.61 40.86 28.44
CA GLY A 155 -17.91 39.81 27.71
C GLY A 155 -18.83 38.85 26.94
N GLU A 156 -18.20 37.85 26.33
CA GLU A 156 -18.85 36.72 25.67
C GLU A 156 -19.22 35.63 26.68
N ILE A 157 -20.20 34.78 26.35
CA ILE A 157 -20.49 33.56 27.10
C ILE A 157 -20.18 32.37 26.20
N THR A 158 -19.27 31.50 26.64
CA THR A 158 -18.87 30.29 25.93
C THR A 158 -19.24 29.05 26.75
N LEU A 159 -20.01 28.15 26.16
CA LEU A 159 -20.33 26.84 26.70
C LEU A 159 -19.80 25.79 25.73
N GLU A 160 -18.77 25.08 26.14
CA GLU A 160 -18.04 24.17 25.26
C GLU A 160 -17.94 22.78 25.90
N ALA A 161 -18.67 21.81 25.34
CA ALA A 161 -18.47 20.40 25.65
C ALA A 161 -17.54 19.79 24.61
N VAL A 162 -16.30 19.44 24.97
CA VAL A 162 -15.29 18.91 24.04
C VAL A 162 -14.69 17.63 24.56
N HIS A 163 -14.71 16.56 23.75
CA HIS A 163 -13.98 15.32 24.07
C HIS A 163 -13.31 14.77 22.82
N LYS A 164 -12.05 15.18 22.63
CA LYS A 164 -11.18 14.70 21.54
C LYS A 164 -10.22 13.63 22.04
N ARG A 165 -10.36 12.38 21.58
CA ARG A 165 -9.45 11.27 21.98
C ARG A 165 -8.24 11.15 21.05
N LEU A 166 -7.19 10.51 21.56
CA LEU A 166 -6.04 10.05 20.77
C LEU A 166 -6.45 8.86 19.89
N ASN A 167 -5.91 8.79 18.68
CA ASN A 167 -6.13 7.67 17.76
C ASN A 167 -5.46 6.38 18.32
N PHE A 168 -6.25 5.33 18.58
CA PHE A 168 -5.75 4.04 19.09
C PHE A 168 -6.19 2.90 18.16
N GLY A 169 -5.23 2.30 17.43
CA GLY A 169 -5.42 1.01 16.78
C GLY A 169 -5.03 -0.12 17.74
N ILE A 170 -5.97 -0.98 18.14
CA ILE A 170 -5.69 -2.13 19.01
C ILE A 170 -5.59 -3.41 18.19
N SER A 171 -4.58 -4.21 18.48
CA SER A 171 -4.16 -5.32 17.61
C SER A 171 -4.00 -6.65 18.35
N ALA A 172 -4.87 -6.93 19.34
CA ALA A 172 -4.90 -8.20 20.06
C ALA A 172 -6.34 -8.60 20.47
N LEU A 173 -6.69 -9.89 20.27
CA LEU A 173 -8.02 -10.46 20.53
C LEU A 173 -8.49 -10.32 22.00
N ASP A 174 -7.57 -10.29 22.97
CA ASP A 174 -7.91 -10.24 24.40
C ASP A 174 -8.28 -8.83 24.90
N GLN A 175 -8.09 -7.78 24.08
CA GLN A 175 -8.41 -6.39 24.43
C GLN A 175 -9.70 -5.85 23.78
N ILE A 176 -10.35 -6.66 22.94
CA ILE A 176 -11.61 -6.30 22.24
C ILE A 176 -12.77 -6.07 23.24
N GLN A 177 -12.71 -6.67 24.43
CA GLN A 177 -13.74 -6.52 25.47
C GLN A 177 -13.73 -5.14 26.16
N ASP A 178 -12.55 -4.53 26.32
CA ASP A 178 -12.44 -3.16 26.86
C ASP A 178 -12.70 -2.09 25.77
N LEU A 179 -12.48 -2.42 24.49
CA LEU A 179 -12.75 -1.51 23.36
C LEU A 179 -14.24 -1.37 23.03
N LEU A 180 -15.02 -2.46 23.15
CA LEU A 180 -16.48 -2.43 22.91
C LEU A 180 -17.27 -1.67 24.00
N THR A 181 -16.63 -1.31 25.11
CA THR A 181 -17.29 -0.64 26.24
C THR A 181 -16.96 0.85 26.38
N LEU A 182 -16.03 1.38 25.57
CA LEU A 182 -15.55 2.77 25.69
C LEU A 182 -15.65 3.52 24.35
N GLY A 183 -16.88 3.81 23.91
CA GLY A 183 -17.15 4.69 22.77
C GLY A 183 -16.42 6.03 22.87
N SER A 184 -16.05 6.60 21.72
CA SER A 184 -15.73 8.04 21.57
C SER A 184 -16.85 8.85 22.23
N GLY A 185 -16.48 9.83 23.06
CA GLY A 185 -17.37 10.44 24.06
C GLY A 185 -18.75 10.83 23.52
N GLN A 186 -19.79 10.57 24.32
CA GLN A 186 -21.09 11.18 24.14
C GLN A 186 -21.04 12.54 24.82
N LEU A 187 -21.26 13.61 24.04
CA LEU A 187 -21.27 14.99 24.51
C LEU A 187 -22.66 15.57 24.35
N GLU A 188 -23.18 16.12 25.44
CA GLU A 188 -24.50 16.74 25.48
C GLU A 188 -24.41 18.10 26.18
N VAL A 189 -24.89 19.14 25.50
CA VAL A 189 -25.13 20.46 26.10
C VAL A 189 -26.64 20.73 26.10
N THR A 190 -27.21 20.83 27.30
CA THR A 190 -28.65 21.11 27.47
C THR A 190 -28.84 22.47 28.14
N ILE A 191 -29.67 23.32 27.53
CA ILE A 191 -30.06 24.63 28.09
C ILE A 191 -31.57 24.66 28.30
N GLY A 192 -31.96 24.87 29.55
CA GLY A 192 -33.35 24.94 29.98
C GLY A 192 -34.03 23.58 30.09
N SER A 193 -35.32 23.61 30.37
CA SER A 193 -36.14 22.41 30.53
C SER A 193 -37.58 22.66 30.10
N GLU A 194 -38.41 21.62 30.11
CA GLU A 194 -39.86 21.78 29.87
C GLU A 194 -40.56 22.71 30.89
N THR A 195 -39.95 22.92 32.06
CA THR A 195 -40.58 23.62 33.19
C THR A 195 -39.94 24.96 33.55
N GLU A 196 -38.69 25.19 33.17
CA GLU A 196 -37.90 26.36 33.58
C GLU A 196 -37.43 27.14 32.34
N GLU A 197 -37.73 28.45 32.32
CA GLU A 197 -37.25 29.37 31.31
C GLU A 197 -35.89 29.91 31.73
N VAL A 198 -34.88 29.72 30.88
CA VAL A 198 -33.49 30.11 31.15
C VAL A 198 -33.10 31.27 30.24
N LEU A 199 -32.47 32.30 30.81
CA LEU A 199 -31.85 33.40 30.04
C LEU A 199 -30.34 33.26 30.00
N VAL A 200 -29.77 33.16 28.80
CA VAL A 200 -28.32 33.31 28.54
C VAL A 200 -28.11 34.61 27.79
N SER A 201 -27.38 35.56 28.40
CA SER A 201 -27.19 36.90 27.85
C SER A 201 -25.74 37.37 27.95
N GLY A 202 -25.05 37.45 26.81
CA GLY A 202 -23.67 37.92 26.69
C GLY A 202 -23.59 39.22 25.88
N ALA A 203 -22.82 40.20 26.36
CA ALA A 203 -22.72 41.49 25.68
C ALA A 203 -21.96 41.41 24.35
N ALA A 204 -20.89 40.59 24.30
CA ALA A 204 -20.02 40.45 23.13
C ALA A 204 -20.32 39.22 22.25
N GLY A 205 -21.19 38.31 22.70
CA GLY A 205 -21.55 37.09 21.97
C GLY A 205 -22.09 36.00 22.89
N VAL A 206 -22.65 34.93 22.33
CA VAL A 206 -22.96 33.68 23.02
C VAL A 206 -22.57 32.51 22.11
N SER A 207 -21.64 31.67 22.54
CA SER A 207 -21.22 30.47 21.82
C SER A 207 -21.58 29.22 22.62
N ILE A 208 -22.30 28.30 22.00
CA ILE A 208 -22.69 27.01 22.58
C ILE A 208 -22.24 25.92 21.61
N THR A 209 -21.26 25.13 22.00
CA THR A 209 -20.62 24.15 21.13
C THR A 209 -20.51 22.80 21.83
N ALA A 210 -20.90 21.73 21.13
CA ALA A 210 -20.54 20.36 21.47
C ALA A 210 -19.63 19.80 20.37
N GLU A 211 -18.44 19.33 20.71
CA GLU A 211 -17.47 18.80 19.75
C GLU A 211 -16.91 17.44 20.20
N ALA A 212 -17.41 16.38 19.56
CA ALA A 212 -17.00 15.00 19.83
C ALA A 212 -16.12 14.48 18.70
N GLY A 213 -14.97 13.87 19.02
CA GLY A 213 -14.15 13.28 17.96
C GLY A 213 -12.72 12.92 18.35
N ILE A 214 -11.80 13.12 17.41
CA ILE A 214 -10.38 12.76 17.52
C ILE A 214 -9.52 14.03 17.54
N ASN A 215 -8.37 13.98 18.21
CA ASN A 215 -7.37 15.05 18.17
C ASN A 215 -6.30 14.76 17.11
N ASP A 216 -6.41 15.39 15.94
CA ASP A 216 -5.47 15.26 14.82
C ASP A 216 -4.02 15.71 15.14
N LYS A 217 -3.83 16.47 16.23
CA LYS A 217 -2.52 17.05 16.59
C LYS A 217 -1.51 16.03 17.12
N TYR A 218 -1.95 14.82 17.46
CA TYR A 218 -1.10 13.76 18.01
C TYR A 218 -1.07 12.53 17.10
N ASN A 219 -0.41 12.71 15.96
CA ASN A 219 0.16 11.57 15.23
C ASN A 219 1.21 10.89 16.14
N ILE A 220 1.26 9.55 16.16
CA ILE A 220 2.03 8.71 17.12
C ILE A 220 3.53 9.08 17.22
N GLY A 221 4.08 9.85 16.26
CA GLY A 221 5.45 10.34 16.26
C GLY A 221 5.86 11.31 17.39
N ALA A 222 4.92 11.87 18.17
CA ALA A 222 5.24 12.89 19.18
C ALA A 222 5.44 12.37 20.62
N ASN A 223 5.07 11.12 20.93
CA ASN A 223 5.14 10.62 22.31
C ASN A 223 6.56 10.10 22.66
N THR A 224 7.18 10.73 23.66
CA THR A 224 8.52 10.40 24.15
C THR A 224 8.64 9.02 24.81
N TYR A 225 7.53 8.36 25.16
CA TYR A 225 7.55 7.01 25.73
C TYR A 225 7.94 5.91 24.72
N PHE A 226 7.75 6.17 23.42
CA PHE A 226 8.08 5.23 22.34
C PHE A 226 9.42 5.51 21.65
N LYS A 227 10.18 6.54 22.08
CA LYS A 227 11.50 6.90 21.52
C LYS A 227 12.63 5.90 21.78
N ASN A 228 12.42 4.87 22.60
CA ASN A 228 13.49 3.96 23.04
C ASN A 228 13.49 2.58 22.34
N ILE A 229 12.66 2.40 21.32
CA ILE A 229 12.81 1.31 20.34
C ILE A 229 13.45 1.94 19.10
N SER A 230 14.69 1.55 18.81
CA SER A 230 15.59 2.33 17.95
C SER A 230 15.14 2.42 16.48
N PRO A 231 15.50 3.52 15.78
CA PRO A 231 14.91 3.96 14.51
C PRO A 231 15.83 3.66 13.32
N VAL A 232 15.36 2.89 12.35
CA VAL A 232 15.86 2.92 10.96
C VAL A 232 14.63 2.72 10.07
N VAL A 233 14.35 3.71 9.22
CA VAL A 233 13.20 3.82 8.28
C VAL A 233 11.86 4.25 8.90
N MET A 234 11.78 5.49 9.41
CA MET A 234 10.50 6.18 9.66
C MET A 234 10.64 7.68 9.34
N GLU A 235 10.90 8.00 8.07
CA GLU A 235 10.82 9.38 7.57
C GLU A 235 10.28 9.50 6.12
N LEU A 236 9.69 8.45 5.51
CA LEU A 236 9.26 8.55 4.11
C LEU A 236 7.91 7.92 3.70
N LEU A 237 7.05 7.45 4.62
CA LEU A 237 5.73 6.92 4.23
C LEU A 237 4.64 7.34 5.21
N GLY A 238 3.58 7.95 4.68
CA GLY A 238 2.34 8.22 5.40
C GLY A 238 1.55 6.94 5.68
N LYS A 239 0.73 7.00 6.74
CA LYS A 239 -0.07 5.95 7.41
C LYS A 239 0.71 5.12 8.44
N PRO A 240 0.23 5.01 9.70
CA PRO A 240 0.93 4.28 10.75
C PRO A 240 1.03 2.80 10.39
N ASP A 241 2.26 2.33 10.20
CA ASP A 241 2.54 0.96 9.84
C ASP A 241 2.49 0.07 11.09
N LEU A 242 1.37 -0.62 11.27
CA LEU A 242 1.25 -1.74 12.21
C LEU A 242 1.89 -2.99 11.57
N PHE A 243 3.17 -2.89 11.19
CA PHE A 243 3.93 -4.00 10.64
C PHE A 243 3.79 -5.20 11.58
N THR A 244 3.18 -6.29 11.07
CA THR A 244 3.14 -7.69 11.55
C THR A 244 1.78 -8.33 11.88
N LEU A 245 0.62 -7.68 11.68
CA LEU A 245 -0.66 -8.24 12.19
C LEU A 245 -1.73 -8.53 11.12
N PRO A 246 -2.30 -9.77 11.08
CA PRO A 246 -3.29 -10.18 10.07
C PRO A 246 -4.66 -9.53 10.22
N VAL A 247 -4.99 -8.93 11.35
CA VAL A 247 -6.34 -8.42 11.61
C VAL A 247 -6.26 -7.00 12.14
N SER A 248 -7.05 -6.10 11.54
CA SER A 248 -7.21 -4.71 11.97
C SER A 248 -8.70 -4.40 12.18
N VAL A 249 -9.05 -3.85 13.34
CA VAL A 249 -10.44 -3.49 13.69
C VAL A 249 -10.47 -2.09 14.30
N GLN A 250 -11.37 -1.25 13.83
CA GLN A 250 -11.61 0.09 14.39
C GLN A 250 -13.12 0.34 14.49
N VAL A 251 -13.55 0.94 15.60
CA VAL A 251 -14.95 1.34 15.84
C VAL A 251 -14.94 2.74 16.43
N TRP A 252 -15.58 3.70 15.76
CA TRP A 252 -15.67 5.11 16.19
C TRP A 252 -17.11 5.60 16.16
N ASN A 253 -17.68 5.96 17.31
CA ASN A 253 -19.07 6.39 17.41
C ASN A 253 -19.21 7.75 18.13
N PRO A 254 -18.67 8.85 17.60
CA PRO A 254 -18.74 10.16 18.27
C PRO A 254 -20.17 10.70 18.23
N LEU A 255 -20.64 11.22 19.37
CA LEU A 255 -21.96 11.83 19.49
C LEU A 255 -21.81 13.23 20.08
N ALA A 256 -22.18 14.25 19.33
CA ALA A 256 -22.26 15.63 19.77
C ALA A 256 -23.70 16.13 19.66
N GLU A 257 -24.26 16.58 20.79
CA GLU A 257 -25.66 16.99 20.85
C GLU A 257 -25.82 18.32 21.60
N VAL A 258 -26.58 19.24 21.01
CA VAL A 258 -26.95 20.50 21.64
C VAL A 258 -28.48 20.63 21.65
N LYS A 259 -29.05 20.76 22.85
CA LYS A 259 -30.49 20.93 23.04
C LYS A 259 -30.80 22.23 23.76
N THR A 260 -31.73 23.01 23.21
CA THR A 260 -32.30 24.17 23.91
C THR A 260 -33.80 23.98 24.08
N LEU A 261 -34.28 24.12 25.31
CA LEU A 261 -35.68 23.94 25.67
C LEU A 261 -36.17 25.16 26.47
N ASN A 262 -37.13 25.89 25.90
CA ASN A 262 -37.69 27.11 26.51
C ASN A 262 -36.62 28.12 26.96
N ALA A 263 -35.53 28.24 26.21
CA ALA A 263 -34.44 29.14 26.53
C ALA A 263 -34.59 30.50 25.81
N THR A 264 -33.92 31.52 26.32
CA THR A 264 -33.72 32.81 25.64
C THR A 264 -32.23 33.09 25.55
N LEU A 265 -31.70 33.10 24.33
CA LEU A 265 -30.28 33.36 24.02
C LEU A 265 -30.18 34.76 23.38
N VAL A 266 -29.46 35.68 24.03
CA VAL A 266 -29.40 37.08 23.58
C VAL A 266 -27.99 37.63 23.59
N SER A 267 -27.60 38.29 22.50
CA SER A 267 -26.43 39.17 22.44
C SER A 267 -26.81 40.61 22.09
N GLU A 268 -26.17 41.58 22.75
CA GLU A 268 -26.41 43.02 22.50
C GLU A 268 -25.51 43.63 21.41
N GLY A 269 -24.41 42.96 21.04
CA GLY A 269 -23.46 43.46 20.05
C GLY A 269 -22.57 42.40 19.39
N GLY A 270 -22.92 41.12 19.55
CA GLY A 270 -22.20 39.97 19.02
C GLY A 270 -23.11 38.93 18.38
N GLU A 271 -22.51 37.83 17.92
CA GLU A 271 -23.21 36.70 17.31
C GLU A 271 -23.68 35.70 18.39
N VAL A 272 -24.74 34.95 18.08
CA VAL A 272 -25.10 33.74 18.81
C VAL A 272 -24.81 32.53 17.94
N ILE A 273 -23.93 31.65 18.41
CA ILE A 273 -23.52 30.41 17.75
C ILE A 273 -24.04 29.22 18.56
N VAL A 274 -24.75 28.30 17.89
CA VAL A 274 -25.19 27.02 18.46
C VAL A 274 -24.76 25.91 17.51
N SER A 275 -23.73 25.16 17.87
CA SER A 275 -23.07 24.22 16.97
C SER A 275 -22.85 22.84 17.58
N ALA A 276 -23.12 21.78 16.82
CA ALA A 276 -22.71 20.42 17.15
C ALA A 276 -21.74 19.90 16.07
N ILE A 277 -20.59 19.38 16.49
CA ILE A 277 -19.53 18.90 15.58
C ILE A 277 -19.15 17.47 15.99
N ALA A 278 -19.22 16.54 15.05
CA ALA A 278 -18.78 15.15 15.26
C ALA A 278 -17.77 14.71 14.21
N GLU A 279 -16.60 14.23 14.65
CA GLU A 279 -15.54 13.75 13.76
C GLU A 279 -15.15 12.30 14.06
N ALA A 280 -15.22 11.43 13.04
CA ALA A 280 -14.77 10.05 13.09
C ALA A 280 -13.71 9.78 12.02
N ASN A 281 -12.57 9.21 12.41
CA ASN A 281 -11.50 8.87 11.46
C ASN A 281 -10.91 7.47 11.75
N ALA A 282 -11.08 6.55 10.81
CA ALA A 282 -10.60 5.17 10.89
C ALA A 282 -9.59 4.87 9.77
N LYS A 283 -8.29 5.12 10.02
CA LYS A 283 -7.20 4.79 9.07
C LYS A 283 -6.35 3.66 9.58
N GLY A 284 -6.06 2.67 8.74
CA GLY A 284 -5.16 1.60 9.12
C GLY A 284 -4.99 0.50 8.09
N LYS A 285 -4.03 -0.37 8.36
CA LYS A 285 -3.71 -1.51 7.49
C LYS A 285 -3.84 -2.83 8.24
N ALA A 286 -4.28 -3.87 7.55
CA ALA A 286 -4.17 -5.27 7.97
C ALA A 286 -3.20 -5.96 7.02
N VAL A 287 -2.02 -6.37 7.52
CA VAL A 287 -0.97 -6.94 6.66
C VAL A 287 -0.56 -8.30 7.20
N TRP A 288 -0.80 -9.33 6.39
CA TRP A 288 -0.17 -10.61 6.60
C TRP A 288 1.01 -10.73 5.64
N ASN A 289 2.22 -10.74 6.20
CA ASN A 289 3.43 -11.07 5.48
C ASN A 289 4.23 -12.06 6.33
N ARG A 290 4.34 -13.31 5.88
CA ARG A 290 5.14 -14.33 6.54
C ARG A 290 6.34 -14.69 5.67
N VAL A 291 7.51 -14.18 6.04
CA VAL A 291 8.82 -14.75 5.66
C VAL A 291 9.28 -15.61 6.85
N VAL A 292 9.05 -16.92 6.84
CA VAL A 292 9.63 -17.82 7.85
C VAL A 292 10.81 -18.56 7.24
N GLY A 293 11.99 -18.32 7.81
CA GLY A 293 13.20 -19.09 7.55
C GLY A 293 13.05 -20.56 7.98
N THR A 294 13.54 -21.44 7.10
CA THR A 294 14.25 -22.71 7.39
C THR A 294 13.78 -23.51 8.62
N GLY A 295 12.52 -23.96 8.63
CA GLY A 295 12.03 -24.98 9.57
C GLY A 295 11.98 -26.37 8.93
N GLU A 296 12.72 -27.34 9.50
CA GLU A 296 12.98 -28.72 9.01
C GLU A 296 11.77 -29.66 8.81
N LYS A 297 10.51 -29.20 8.84
CA LYS A 297 9.35 -30.09 8.59
C LYS A 297 8.27 -29.41 7.77
N ALA A 298 8.26 -29.69 6.47
CA ALA A 298 7.09 -29.45 5.63
C ALA A 298 5.95 -30.42 6.06
N GLY A 299 5.01 -29.96 6.88
CA GLY A 299 3.69 -30.59 6.99
C GLY A 299 3.10 -30.90 8.36
N GLU A 300 3.76 -30.64 9.49
CA GLU A 300 3.14 -30.86 10.83
C GLU A 300 2.74 -29.58 11.57
N GLY A 301 2.55 -28.50 10.82
CA GLY A 301 1.88 -27.30 11.27
C GLY A 301 0.36 -27.48 11.37
N ARG A 302 -0.19 -27.61 12.59
CA ARG A 302 -1.65 -27.61 12.77
C ARG A 302 -2.18 -26.17 12.64
N GLY A 303 -2.70 -25.83 11.47
CA GLY A 303 -3.50 -24.62 11.21
C GLY A 303 -2.70 -23.45 10.66
N PHE A 304 -3.20 -22.83 9.59
CA PHE A 304 -2.67 -21.63 8.90
C PHE A 304 -1.24 -21.69 8.33
N ASP A 305 -0.48 -22.77 8.49
CA ASP A 305 0.89 -22.87 7.96
C ASP A 305 1.03 -22.96 6.43
N LYS A 306 -0.10 -23.07 5.69
CA LYS A 306 -0.15 -23.18 4.23
C LYS A 306 -0.91 -22.03 3.53
N GLY A 307 -1.41 -21.04 4.27
CA GLY A 307 -2.17 -19.92 3.70
C GLY A 307 -2.09 -18.67 4.56
N GLY A 308 -2.02 -17.52 3.91
CA GLY A 308 -1.96 -16.21 4.56
C GLY A 308 -3.29 -15.49 4.47
N GLY A 309 -3.76 -14.94 5.57
CA GLY A 309 -5.04 -14.25 5.64
C GLY A 309 -4.87 -12.89 6.28
N ALA A 310 -5.40 -11.84 5.64
CA ALA A 310 -5.52 -10.52 6.23
C ALA A 310 -7.00 -10.09 6.24
N ALA A 311 -7.46 -9.50 7.35
CA ALA A 311 -8.82 -9.03 7.50
C ALA A 311 -8.89 -7.66 8.17
N GLY A 312 -9.63 -6.73 7.55
CA GLY A 312 -9.89 -5.39 8.08
C GLY A 312 -11.39 -5.17 8.32
N PHE A 313 -11.75 -4.61 9.48
CA PHE A 313 -13.13 -4.29 9.84
C PHE A 313 -13.22 -2.91 10.50
N PHE A 314 -13.57 -1.88 9.72
CA PHE A 314 -13.69 -0.51 10.23
C PHE A 314 -15.15 -0.07 10.24
N PHE A 315 -15.61 0.41 11.39
CA PHE A 315 -16.98 0.88 11.59
C PHE A 315 -16.95 2.29 12.16
N THR A 316 -17.66 3.22 11.54
CA THR A 316 -17.81 4.57 12.07
C THR A 316 -19.29 4.98 12.09
N ASP A 317 -19.72 5.63 13.18
CA ASP A 317 -21.08 6.12 13.39
C ASP A 317 -21.02 7.50 14.06
N ALA A 318 -20.83 8.53 13.24
CA ALA A 318 -20.67 9.91 13.70
C ALA A 318 -22.02 10.64 13.67
N THR A 319 -22.40 11.23 14.81
CA THR A 319 -23.67 11.92 14.97
C THR A 319 -23.50 13.32 15.57
N ALA A 320 -23.97 14.34 14.85
CA ALA A 320 -24.08 15.72 15.33
C ALA A 320 -25.53 16.19 15.25
N THR A 321 -26.13 16.60 16.38
CA THR A 321 -27.52 17.03 16.45
C THR A 321 -27.69 18.36 17.17
N VAL A 322 -28.52 19.25 16.60
CA VAL A 322 -28.94 20.50 17.24
C VAL A 322 -30.46 20.60 17.25
N ASP A 323 -31.06 20.63 18.44
CA ASP A 323 -32.50 20.75 18.65
C ASP A 323 -32.85 22.06 19.36
N ILE A 324 -33.65 22.91 18.71
CA ILE A 324 -34.10 24.22 19.20
C ILE A 324 -35.61 24.21 19.43
N VAL A 325 -36.04 24.07 20.69
CA VAL A 325 -37.45 23.84 21.06
C VAL A 325 -38.00 24.95 21.96
N GLY A 326 -38.93 25.74 21.44
CA GLY A 326 -39.57 26.84 22.18
C GLY A 326 -38.58 27.94 22.60
N THR A 327 -37.43 28.02 21.91
CA THR A 327 -36.31 28.91 22.26
C THR A 327 -36.38 30.21 21.46
N VAL A 328 -35.97 31.31 22.09
CA VAL A 328 -35.80 32.63 21.43
C VAL A 328 -34.33 32.95 21.31
N ILE A 329 -33.85 33.20 20.09
CA ILE A 329 -32.47 33.60 19.80
C ILE A 329 -32.49 35.02 19.22
N SER A 330 -31.69 35.94 19.77
CA SER A 330 -31.62 37.33 19.31
C SER A 330 -30.20 37.91 19.37
N ALA A 331 -29.62 38.29 18.23
CA ALA A 331 -28.25 38.79 18.16
C ALA A 331 -27.96 39.62 16.91
N ASP A 332 -26.71 40.08 16.72
CA ASP A 332 -26.28 40.76 15.49
C ASP A 332 -26.02 39.77 14.34
N GLY A 333 -25.65 38.54 14.67
CA GLY A 333 -25.59 37.38 13.78
C GLY A 333 -26.17 36.16 14.49
N VAL A 334 -26.69 35.18 13.77
CA VAL A 334 -27.08 33.90 14.35
C VAL A 334 -26.60 32.76 13.47
N GLU A 335 -25.86 31.81 14.06
CA GLU A 335 -25.48 30.55 13.43
C GLU A 335 -26.03 29.37 14.25
N VAL A 336 -26.75 28.48 13.56
CA VAL A 336 -27.19 27.19 14.09
C VAL A 336 -26.72 26.11 13.13
N SER A 337 -25.74 25.30 13.56
CA SER A 337 -25.08 24.36 12.66
C SER A 337 -24.89 22.98 13.27
N SER A 338 -25.02 21.94 12.44
CA SER A 338 -24.50 20.61 12.74
C SER A 338 -23.50 20.20 11.66
N GLU A 339 -22.34 19.70 12.06
CA GLU A 339 -21.27 19.30 11.16
C GLU A 339 -20.77 17.89 11.51
N VAL A 340 -20.67 17.04 10.50
CA VAL A 340 -20.07 15.71 10.65
C VAL A 340 -19.00 15.52 9.59
N LYS A 341 -17.82 15.10 10.04
CA LYS A 341 -16.74 14.63 9.17
C LYS A 341 -16.41 13.18 9.49
N ASN A 342 -16.51 12.31 8.49
CA ASN A 342 -16.37 10.88 8.68
C ASN A 342 -15.48 10.25 7.61
N GLU A 343 -14.37 9.67 8.02
CA GLU A 343 -13.36 9.13 7.12
C GLU A 343 -12.98 7.70 7.51
N ILE A 344 -13.00 6.78 6.54
CA ILE A 344 -12.47 5.42 6.66
C ILE A 344 -11.44 5.20 5.55
N GLU A 345 -10.24 4.76 5.94
CA GLU A 345 -9.21 4.32 5.00
C GLU A 345 -8.60 2.98 5.43
N LEU A 346 -9.11 1.89 4.84
CA LEU A 346 -8.67 0.53 5.11
C LEU A 346 -7.80 -0.02 3.97
N GLU A 347 -6.63 -0.53 4.32
CA GLU A 347 -5.79 -1.33 3.42
C GLU A 347 -5.60 -2.75 3.96
N VAL A 348 -6.00 -3.76 3.21
CA VAL A 348 -5.81 -5.17 3.57
C VAL A 348 -4.86 -5.79 2.57
N ASN A 349 -3.73 -6.32 3.05
CA ASN A 349 -2.73 -6.96 2.20
C ASN A 349 -2.38 -8.35 2.73
N ALA A 350 -2.83 -9.38 2.03
CA ALA A 350 -2.47 -10.76 2.31
C ALA A 350 -1.40 -11.22 1.30
N VAL A 351 -0.16 -11.32 1.75
CA VAL A 351 0.96 -11.81 0.94
C VAL A 351 1.51 -13.09 1.53
N THR A 352 1.61 -14.13 0.70
CA THR A 352 2.38 -15.33 1.02
C THR A 352 3.66 -15.33 0.19
N ASN A 353 4.76 -14.82 0.75
CA ASN A 353 6.09 -14.86 0.14
C ASN A 353 6.96 -15.89 0.87
N ASN A 354 7.23 -17.02 0.21
CA ASN A 354 8.11 -18.06 0.77
C ASN A 354 9.50 -18.07 0.13
N GLY A 355 9.92 -17.00 -0.56
CA GLY A 355 11.22 -16.88 -1.21
C GLY A 355 11.21 -17.26 -2.70
N LEU A 356 12.37 -17.11 -3.35
CA LEU A 356 12.57 -17.14 -4.80
C LEU A 356 12.50 -18.54 -5.46
N SER A 357 12.02 -19.58 -4.78
CA SER A 357 11.81 -20.92 -5.36
C SER A 357 10.31 -21.30 -5.40
N ASN A 358 9.94 -22.30 -6.22
CA ASN A 358 8.60 -22.92 -6.20
C ASN A 358 8.36 -23.47 -4.79
N THR A 359 7.66 -22.72 -3.96
CA THR A 359 7.65 -22.90 -2.50
C THR A 359 6.35 -23.45 -1.95
N ASN A 360 5.23 -23.50 -2.70
CA ASN A 360 4.02 -24.23 -2.30
C ASN A 360 2.93 -24.27 -3.42
N PRO A 361 2.73 -25.37 -4.18
CA PRO A 361 1.59 -25.57 -5.09
C PRO A 361 0.20 -25.50 -4.43
N SER A 362 0.15 -25.30 -3.11
CA SER A 362 -1.04 -25.22 -2.26
C SER A 362 -1.21 -23.88 -1.54
N SER A 363 -0.44 -22.82 -1.86
CA SER A 363 -0.57 -21.55 -1.12
C SER A 363 -1.87 -20.82 -1.45
N VAL A 364 -2.55 -20.36 -0.40
CA VAL A 364 -3.79 -19.59 -0.50
C VAL A 364 -3.60 -18.24 0.21
N ALA A 365 -3.88 -17.14 -0.48
CA ALA A 365 -3.89 -15.81 0.10
C ALA A 365 -5.34 -15.29 0.13
N ILE A 366 -5.84 -14.87 1.31
CA ILE A 366 -7.20 -14.35 1.46
C ILE A 366 -7.15 -12.97 2.11
N GLY A 367 -7.61 -11.96 1.38
CA GLY A 367 -7.87 -10.62 1.90
C GLY A 367 -9.38 -10.41 2.08
N PHE A 368 -9.79 -9.91 3.25
CA PHE A 368 -11.17 -9.51 3.51
C PHE A 368 -11.23 -8.11 4.12
N GLY A 369 -11.92 -7.18 3.47
CA GLY A 369 -12.15 -5.84 4.01
C GLY A 369 -13.65 -5.57 4.15
N LEU A 370 -14.08 -5.12 5.33
CA LEU A 370 -15.44 -4.62 5.56
C LEU A 370 -15.37 -3.22 6.17
N THR A 371 -16.03 -2.26 5.53
CA THR A 371 -16.21 -0.90 6.05
C THR A 371 -17.70 -0.55 6.13
N ASP A 372 -18.14 0.03 7.25
CA ASP A 372 -19.50 0.58 7.46
C ASP A 372 -19.35 1.98 8.03
N LEU A 373 -19.69 2.99 7.23
CA LEU A 373 -19.62 4.41 7.56
C LEU A 373 -21.03 4.96 7.68
N ARG A 374 -21.37 5.52 8.85
CA ARG A 374 -22.64 6.18 9.11
C ARG A 374 -22.46 7.60 9.60
N THR A 375 -23.23 8.49 8.99
CA THR A 375 -23.18 9.93 9.27
C THR A 375 -24.59 10.45 9.53
N THR A 376 -24.80 11.08 10.69
CA THR A 376 -26.05 11.75 11.04
C THR A 376 -25.77 13.20 11.41
N SER A 377 -26.18 14.14 10.57
CA SER A 377 -26.06 15.58 10.82
C SER A 377 -27.45 16.21 10.75
N THR A 378 -28.00 16.63 11.88
CA THR A 378 -29.36 17.19 11.90
C THR A 378 -29.49 18.47 12.71
N VAL A 379 -30.18 19.45 12.13
CA VAL A 379 -30.67 20.64 12.81
C VAL A 379 -32.19 20.68 12.76
N HIS A 380 -32.83 20.81 13.92
CA HIS A 380 -34.27 20.97 14.03
C HIS A 380 -34.64 22.21 14.84
N VAL A 381 -35.48 23.08 14.25
CA VAL A 381 -36.04 24.26 14.91
C VAL A 381 -37.56 24.15 14.94
N ASP A 382 -38.14 23.95 16.13
CA ASP A 382 -39.58 23.77 16.32
C ASP A 382 -40.40 25.04 16.01
N GLN A 383 -41.68 24.85 15.67
CA GLN A 383 -42.66 25.90 15.35
C GLN A 383 -42.81 27.01 16.40
N ASN A 384 -42.48 26.75 17.68
CA ASN A 384 -42.59 27.72 18.76
C ASN A 384 -41.30 28.52 18.98
N SER A 385 -40.22 28.20 18.26
CA SER A 385 -38.94 28.89 18.34
C SER A 385 -38.93 30.15 17.47
N LEU A 386 -38.18 31.17 17.91
CA LEU A 386 -37.99 32.43 17.19
C LEU A 386 -36.49 32.73 17.09
N ILE A 387 -35.97 32.83 15.87
CA ILE A 387 -34.62 33.33 15.60
C ILE A 387 -34.75 34.74 15.03
N SER A 388 -34.12 35.72 15.68
CA SER A 388 -34.07 37.11 15.22
C SER A 388 -32.65 37.59 15.11
N SER A 389 -32.28 38.19 13.98
CA SER A 389 -30.95 38.78 13.80
C SER A 389 -31.06 40.21 13.27
N SER A 390 -30.09 41.06 13.61
CA SER A 390 -29.90 42.37 12.95
C SER A 390 -29.05 42.25 11.67
N GLY A 391 -28.21 41.21 11.58
CA GLY A 391 -27.40 40.80 10.43
C GLY A 391 -27.80 39.43 9.89
N ASN A 392 -26.84 38.57 9.56
CA ASN A 392 -27.10 37.28 8.90
C ASN A 392 -27.69 36.23 9.85
N VAL A 393 -28.42 35.26 9.27
CA VAL A 393 -28.88 34.05 9.95
C VAL A 393 -28.46 32.85 9.11
N LYS A 394 -27.69 31.93 9.69
CA LYS A 394 -27.27 30.67 9.08
C LYS A 394 -27.90 29.50 9.86
N VAL A 395 -28.58 28.61 9.14
CA VAL A 395 -29.09 27.34 9.68
C VAL A 395 -28.69 26.23 8.73
N GLU A 396 -27.79 25.34 9.14
CA GLU A 396 -27.14 24.41 8.23
C GLU A 396 -26.87 23.04 8.89
N ALA A 397 -27.00 21.97 8.11
CA ALA A 397 -26.50 20.65 8.49
C ALA A 397 -25.54 20.17 7.38
N THR A 398 -24.30 19.85 7.73
CA THR A 398 -23.26 19.37 6.80
C THR A 398 -22.79 17.97 7.18
N GLY A 399 -22.44 17.18 6.17
CA GLY A 399 -21.84 15.85 6.31
C GLY A 399 -20.82 15.62 5.20
N GLU A 400 -19.58 15.30 5.57
CA GLU A 400 -18.49 14.95 4.66
C GLU A 400 -18.05 13.49 4.92
N ASP A 401 -18.22 12.63 3.93
CA ASP A 401 -17.94 11.19 4.05
C ASP A 401 -16.87 10.75 3.03
N ASP A 402 -15.81 10.08 3.50
CA ASP A 402 -14.84 9.36 2.65
C ASP A 402 -14.67 7.92 3.15
N ASN A 403 -14.87 6.93 2.28
CA ASN A 403 -14.83 5.51 2.64
C ASN A 403 -14.04 4.70 1.61
N SER A 404 -12.78 4.46 1.92
CA SER A 404 -11.83 3.72 1.10
C SER A 404 -11.53 2.34 1.68
N ASN A 405 -11.64 1.31 0.84
CA ASN A 405 -11.34 -0.08 1.17
C ASN A 405 -10.53 -0.73 0.06
N SER A 406 -9.22 -0.87 0.27
CA SER A 406 -8.30 -1.50 -0.67
C SER A 406 -7.92 -2.89 -0.15
N VAL A 407 -8.30 -3.94 -0.88
CA VAL A 407 -8.02 -5.33 -0.50
C VAL A 407 -7.17 -5.99 -1.57
N LYS A 408 -5.96 -6.42 -1.18
CA LYS A 408 -5.02 -7.16 -2.01
C LYS A 408 -4.76 -8.54 -1.41
N ALA A 409 -4.80 -9.55 -2.28
CA ALA A 409 -4.36 -10.90 -1.96
C ALA A 409 -3.39 -11.35 -3.06
N THR A 410 -2.17 -11.70 -2.68
CA THR A 410 -1.13 -12.10 -3.61
C THR A 410 -0.54 -13.44 -3.18
N ALA A 411 -0.71 -14.44 -4.06
CA ALA A 411 0.01 -15.70 -4.01
C ALA A 411 1.03 -15.72 -5.17
N TYR A 412 2.29 -16.08 -4.89
CA TYR A 412 3.36 -16.14 -5.90
C TYR A 412 3.22 -17.37 -6.83
N ARG A 413 4.08 -17.50 -7.85
CA ARG A 413 4.02 -18.34 -9.09
C ARG A 413 3.40 -19.76 -8.98
N ASP A 414 3.41 -20.40 -7.83
CA ASP A 414 2.85 -21.73 -7.60
C ASP A 414 1.63 -21.77 -6.65
N GLY A 415 1.13 -20.64 -6.16
CA GLY A 415 -0.08 -20.61 -5.33
C GLY A 415 -1.37 -21.02 -6.05
N VAL A 416 -2.32 -21.59 -5.29
CA VAL A 416 -3.60 -22.08 -5.83
C VAL A 416 -4.56 -20.94 -6.12
N VAL A 417 -4.69 -20.00 -5.19
CA VAL A 417 -5.65 -18.89 -5.30
C VAL A 417 -5.24 -17.71 -4.40
N GLY A 418 -5.25 -16.51 -4.97
CA GLY A 418 -5.36 -15.25 -4.25
C GLY A 418 -6.81 -14.77 -4.36
N ALA A 419 -7.49 -14.61 -3.22
CA ALA A 419 -8.87 -14.14 -3.18
C ALA A 419 -8.98 -12.88 -2.32
N ALA A 420 -9.44 -11.80 -2.92
CA ALA A 420 -9.73 -10.55 -2.23
C ALA A 420 -11.23 -10.26 -2.29
N ALA A 421 -11.81 -9.89 -1.16
CA ALA A 421 -13.20 -9.44 -1.09
C ALA A 421 -13.28 -8.16 -0.25
N GLY A 422 -13.84 -7.11 -0.82
CA GLY A 422 -14.10 -5.83 -0.15
C GLY A 422 -15.59 -5.53 -0.16
N PHE A 423 -16.13 -5.15 1.00
CA PHE A 423 -17.48 -4.63 1.15
C PHE A 423 -17.41 -3.26 1.82
N THR A 424 -18.08 -2.29 1.21
CA THR A 424 -18.08 -0.90 1.65
C THR A 424 -19.53 -0.43 1.72
N TYR A 425 -19.94 0.01 2.89
CA TYR A 425 -21.27 0.56 3.17
C TYR A 425 -21.13 1.99 3.67
N THR A 426 -21.92 2.89 3.09
CA THR A 426 -21.99 4.30 3.46
C THR A 426 -23.46 4.68 3.58
N ASP A 427 -23.87 5.22 4.72
CA ASP A 427 -25.22 5.73 4.98
C ASP A 427 -25.15 7.13 5.60
N GLY A 428 -25.74 8.11 4.92
CA GLY A 428 -25.72 9.51 5.33
C GLY A 428 -27.14 10.06 5.52
N ASN A 429 -27.40 10.64 6.69
CA ASN A 429 -28.63 11.35 7.00
C ASN A 429 -28.32 12.80 7.39
N ILE A 430 -28.47 13.71 6.41
CA ILE A 430 -28.24 15.14 6.57
C ILE A 430 -29.58 15.88 6.46
N SER A 431 -29.96 16.63 7.50
CA SER A 431 -31.26 17.30 7.52
C SER A 431 -31.26 18.60 8.33
N ALA A 432 -31.63 19.71 7.69
CA ALA A 432 -31.96 20.96 8.37
C ALA A 432 -33.45 21.26 8.19
N VAL A 433 -34.21 21.24 9.29
CA VAL A 433 -35.66 21.49 9.30
C VAL A 433 -35.98 22.69 10.19
N VAL A 434 -36.51 23.74 9.59
CA VAL A 434 -36.94 24.96 10.29
C VAL A 434 -38.45 25.11 10.19
N ASP A 435 -39.16 24.68 11.24
CA ASP A 435 -40.60 24.91 11.40
C ASP A 435 -40.89 26.22 12.15
N GLY A 436 -39.91 26.73 12.89
CA GLY A 436 -39.95 27.98 13.66
C GLY A 436 -39.98 29.25 12.81
N LYS A 437 -40.00 30.41 13.47
CA LYS A 437 -40.02 31.71 12.80
C LYS A 437 -38.62 32.33 12.79
N ILE A 438 -38.16 32.72 11.61
CA ILE A 438 -36.95 33.56 11.44
C ILE A 438 -37.36 34.99 11.10
N THR A 439 -36.77 35.99 11.77
CA THR A 439 -36.98 37.41 11.45
C THR A 439 -35.67 38.18 11.36
N LEU A 440 -35.42 38.79 10.20
CA LEU A 440 -34.38 39.80 10.06
C LEU A 440 -34.95 41.15 10.49
N SER A 441 -34.28 41.80 11.45
CA SER A 441 -34.77 43.01 12.11
C SER A 441 -34.14 44.30 11.58
N GLY A 442 -33.37 44.24 10.50
CA GLY A 442 -32.81 45.40 9.83
C GLY A 442 -33.88 46.43 9.47
N GLU A 443 -33.83 47.60 10.11
CA GLU A 443 -34.53 48.80 9.66
C GLU A 443 -33.94 49.22 8.30
N GLY A 444 -34.39 48.59 7.20
CA GLY A 444 -33.83 48.88 5.89
C GLY A 444 -34.38 48.15 4.67
N MET A 445 -35.09 47.03 4.80
CA MET A 445 -35.67 46.37 3.63
C MET A 445 -37.20 46.50 3.65
N ALA A 446 -37.66 47.42 2.82
CA ALA A 446 -39.05 47.54 2.42
C ALA A 446 -39.55 46.20 1.88
N GLU A 447 -40.87 46.02 1.95
CA GLU A 447 -41.61 45.02 1.20
C GLU A 447 -41.22 45.08 -0.29
N ASP A 448 -40.24 44.29 -0.69
CA ASP A 448 -40.16 43.69 -2.01
C ASP A 448 -39.57 42.31 -1.79
N SER A 449 -40.41 41.29 -1.97
CA SER A 449 -39.93 39.95 -2.23
C SER A 449 -39.11 40.04 -3.52
N GLU A 450 -37.80 40.25 -3.40
CA GLU A 450 -36.88 40.06 -4.51
C GLU A 450 -37.11 38.63 -5.03
N PRO A 451 -37.39 38.46 -6.34
CA PRO A 451 -37.47 37.14 -6.93
C PRO A 451 -36.13 36.41 -6.70
N LEU A 452 -36.17 35.07 -6.74
CA LEU A 452 -34.94 34.28 -6.91
C LEU A 452 -34.05 34.99 -7.95
N PRO A 453 -32.74 35.15 -7.71
CA PRO A 453 -31.87 35.75 -8.71
C PRO A 453 -32.11 35.03 -10.04
N GLU A 454 -32.32 35.80 -11.11
CA GLU A 454 -32.53 35.21 -12.43
C GLU A 454 -31.37 34.26 -12.73
N THR A 455 -31.69 33.03 -13.14
CA THR A 455 -30.68 32.08 -13.60
C THR A 455 -29.94 32.70 -14.77
N LEU A 456 -28.64 32.95 -14.58
CA LEU A 456 -27.81 33.51 -15.63
C LEU A 456 -27.31 32.38 -16.53
N ASP A 457 -28.15 32.00 -17.49
CA ASP A 457 -27.78 31.01 -18.49
C ASP A 457 -26.80 31.64 -19.49
N PHE A 458 -25.74 30.91 -19.83
CA PHE A 458 -24.80 31.32 -20.85
C PHE A 458 -24.35 30.16 -21.70
N ASN A 459 -24.03 30.46 -22.96
CA ASN A 459 -23.49 29.48 -23.87
C ASN A 459 -21.97 29.47 -23.77
N PRO A 460 -21.35 28.38 -23.25
CA PRO A 460 -19.92 28.33 -23.06
C PRO A 460 -19.14 28.56 -24.36
N ALA A 461 -19.68 28.10 -25.49
CA ALA A 461 -19.00 28.22 -26.78
C ALA A 461 -19.00 29.62 -27.41
N LEU A 462 -19.81 30.54 -26.86
CA LEU A 462 -19.90 31.94 -27.35
C LEU A 462 -19.46 32.96 -26.31
N GLN A 463 -19.52 32.60 -25.02
CA GLN A 463 -19.36 33.54 -23.91
C GLN A 463 -18.16 33.25 -23.02
N VAL A 464 -17.60 32.03 -23.03
CA VAL A 464 -16.38 31.72 -22.27
C VAL A 464 -15.16 32.19 -23.03
N ASP A 465 -14.36 33.02 -22.35
CA ASP A 465 -13.04 33.43 -22.77
C ASP A 465 -12.00 32.64 -21.97
N PHE A 466 -11.48 31.58 -22.59
CA PHE A 466 -10.42 30.74 -22.02
C PHE A 466 -9.09 31.49 -21.82
N THR A 467 -8.82 32.54 -22.60
CA THR A 467 -7.57 33.31 -22.46
C THR A 467 -7.57 34.11 -21.17
N ASN A 468 -8.70 34.70 -20.83
CA ASN A 468 -8.86 35.51 -19.62
C ASN A 468 -9.55 34.76 -18.47
N SER A 469 -9.84 33.47 -18.64
CA SER A 469 -10.58 32.65 -17.66
C SER A 469 -11.85 33.33 -17.15
N SER A 470 -12.66 33.83 -18.10
CA SER A 470 -13.83 34.65 -17.80
C SER A 470 -15.03 34.29 -18.65
N VAL A 471 -16.23 34.61 -18.18
CA VAL A 471 -17.48 34.51 -18.95
C VAL A 471 -18.00 35.92 -19.22
N ARG A 472 -18.25 36.23 -20.49
CA ARG A 472 -18.67 37.55 -20.93
C ARG A 472 -20.19 37.64 -21.10
N PHE A 473 -20.73 38.74 -20.58
CA PHE A 473 -22.14 39.09 -20.66
C PHE A 473 -22.32 40.51 -21.20
N THR A 474 -23.47 40.75 -21.83
CA THR A 474 -23.90 42.09 -22.27
C THR A 474 -24.83 42.73 -21.25
N GLY A 475 -24.76 44.06 -21.13
CA GLY A 475 -25.54 44.87 -20.19
C GLY A 475 -24.75 45.26 -18.93
N THR A 476 -25.47 45.82 -17.97
CA THR A 476 -24.97 46.11 -16.62
C THR A 476 -25.27 44.94 -15.70
N THR A 477 -24.32 44.59 -14.83
CA THR A 477 -24.48 43.52 -13.85
C THR A 477 -24.86 44.06 -12.49
N ASP A 478 -25.70 43.30 -11.77
CA ASP A 478 -26.00 43.53 -10.36
C ASP A 478 -25.02 42.77 -9.44
N TYR A 479 -24.23 41.84 -9.98
CA TYR A 479 -23.23 41.07 -9.23
C TYR A 479 -22.07 41.95 -8.76
N GLN A 480 -21.59 41.70 -7.54
CA GLN A 480 -20.39 42.26 -6.95
C GLN A 480 -19.28 41.20 -6.85
N THR A 481 -18.04 41.66 -6.73
CA THR A 481 -16.93 40.74 -6.45
C THR A 481 -17.11 40.11 -5.07
N ALA A 482 -16.84 38.81 -4.97
CA ALA A 482 -17.11 37.91 -3.85
C ALA A 482 -18.57 37.49 -3.67
N ASP A 483 -19.47 37.79 -4.60
CA ASP A 483 -20.80 37.17 -4.63
C ASP A 483 -20.68 35.67 -4.90
N ALA A 484 -21.41 34.86 -4.12
CA ALA A 484 -21.45 33.41 -4.29
C ALA A 484 -22.49 33.01 -5.36
N VAL A 485 -22.09 32.13 -6.27
CA VAL A 485 -22.97 31.57 -7.30
C VAL A 485 -22.81 30.06 -7.36
N LEU A 486 -23.92 29.35 -7.57
CA LEU A 486 -23.91 27.92 -7.88
C LEU A 486 -23.69 27.74 -9.38
N PHE A 487 -22.61 27.08 -9.76
CA PHE A 487 -22.39 26.69 -11.16
C PHE A 487 -23.06 25.34 -11.42
N THR A 488 -24.03 25.30 -12.32
CA THR A 488 -24.69 24.08 -12.78
C THR A 488 -24.45 23.88 -14.27
N SER A 489 -24.48 22.62 -14.73
CA SER A 489 -24.36 22.29 -16.16
C SER A 489 -25.38 21.21 -16.51
N ALA A 490 -26.23 21.48 -17.51
CA ALA A 490 -27.33 20.59 -17.88
C ALA A 490 -26.86 19.34 -18.66
N ASP A 491 -25.71 19.41 -19.34
CA ASP A 491 -25.29 18.44 -20.36
C ASP A 491 -23.90 17.82 -20.09
N SER A 492 -23.41 17.85 -18.86
CA SER A 492 -22.02 17.47 -18.51
C SER A 492 -20.93 18.27 -19.23
N GLY A 493 -21.30 19.37 -19.91
CA GLY A 493 -20.36 20.33 -20.48
C GLY A 493 -19.63 21.02 -19.35
N THR A 494 -18.37 20.65 -19.14
CA THR A 494 -17.51 21.28 -18.14
C THR A 494 -16.75 22.42 -18.81
N ILE A 495 -16.67 23.57 -18.14
CA ILE A 495 -15.62 24.53 -18.42
C ILE A 495 -14.40 23.97 -17.68
N PRO A 496 -13.31 23.58 -18.37
CA PRO A 496 -12.08 23.15 -17.72
C PRO A 496 -11.73 24.05 -16.53
N GLY A 497 -11.61 23.46 -15.33
CA GLY A 497 -11.37 24.19 -14.07
C GLY A 497 -12.61 24.39 -13.20
N LEU A 498 -13.83 24.27 -13.74
CA LEU A 498 -15.09 24.36 -12.99
C LEU A 498 -15.81 23.01 -12.91
N VAL A 499 -16.35 22.72 -11.74
CA VAL A 499 -17.08 21.49 -11.40
C VAL A 499 -18.56 21.84 -11.27
N PRO A 500 -19.48 21.12 -11.96
CA PRO A 500 -20.91 21.30 -11.79
C PRO A 500 -21.37 21.10 -10.34
N ASP A 501 -22.48 21.73 -9.97
CA ASP A 501 -23.09 21.69 -8.65
C ASP A 501 -22.16 22.17 -7.52
N THR A 502 -21.17 22.99 -7.86
CA THR A 502 -20.22 23.60 -6.94
C THR A 502 -20.47 25.10 -6.83
N VAL A 503 -20.34 25.62 -5.60
CA VAL A 503 -20.43 27.07 -5.34
C VAL A 503 -19.08 27.73 -5.61
N TYR A 504 -19.09 28.80 -6.39
CA TYR A 504 -17.93 29.63 -6.69
C TYR A 504 -18.19 31.09 -6.32
N TYR A 505 -17.12 31.84 -6.12
CA TYR A 505 -17.17 33.26 -5.81
C TYR A 505 -16.77 34.10 -7.03
N LEU A 506 -17.53 35.13 -7.34
CA LEU A 506 -17.34 35.91 -8.56
C LEU A 506 -16.25 36.97 -8.42
N ILE A 507 -15.46 37.15 -9.46
CA ILE A 507 -14.63 38.35 -9.69
C ILE A 507 -15.26 39.10 -10.85
N VAL A 508 -15.79 40.29 -10.55
CA VAL A 508 -16.63 41.03 -11.51
C VAL A 508 -15.83 42.18 -12.12
N THR A 509 -15.60 42.10 -13.43
CA THR A 509 -14.97 43.18 -14.21
C THR A 509 -16.00 43.84 -15.12
N THR A 510 -16.24 45.14 -14.94
CA THR A 510 -17.20 45.90 -15.76
C THR A 510 -16.51 46.80 -16.78
N ASP A 511 -16.95 46.73 -18.03
CA ASP A 511 -16.57 47.68 -19.09
C ASP A 511 -17.74 48.61 -19.41
N THR A 512 -17.73 49.77 -18.75
CA THR A 512 -18.75 50.81 -18.92
C THR A 512 -18.74 51.48 -20.30
N ALA A 513 -17.69 51.29 -21.11
CA ALA A 513 -17.62 51.87 -22.45
C ALA A 513 -18.41 51.05 -23.49
N ASN A 514 -18.51 49.73 -23.29
CA ASN A 514 -19.16 48.80 -24.23
C ASN A 514 -20.47 48.20 -23.67
N ASP A 515 -20.89 48.59 -22.47
CA ASP A 515 -22.05 48.03 -21.78
C ASP A 515 -21.96 46.49 -21.69
N THR A 516 -20.79 46.00 -21.23
CA THR A 516 -20.52 44.57 -21.03
C THR A 516 -19.83 44.34 -19.69
N TYR A 517 -20.01 43.16 -19.12
CA TYR A 517 -19.29 42.71 -17.93
C TYR A 517 -18.71 41.32 -18.13
N GLN A 518 -17.68 41.01 -17.35
CA GLN A 518 -16.99 39.72 -17.33
C GLN A 518 -17.01 39.18 -15.91
N LEU A 519 -17.26 37.87 -15.80
CA LEU A 519 -17.23 37.12 -14.57
C LEU A 519 -16.06 36.14 -14.61
N GLN A 520 -15.13 36.23 -13.65
CA GLN A 520 -14.21 35.13 -13.35
C GLN A 520 -14.67 34.45 -12.06
N PHE A 521 -14.19 33.24 -11.82
CA PHE A 521 -14.62 32.40 -10.69
C PHE A 521 -13.44 32.14 -9.76
N ALA A 522 -13.69 32.10 -8.46
CA ALA A 522 -12.71 31.78 -7.42
C ALA A 522 -13.27 30.72 -6.47
N ALA A 523 -12.39 29.92 -5.86
CA ALA A 523 -12.78 28.84 -4.95
C ALA A 523 -13.31 29.39 -3.61
N THR A 524 -12.78 30.54 -3.17
CA THR A 524 -13.20 31.20 -1.92
C THR A 524 -13.52 32.68 -2.14
N ALA A 525 -14.28 33.27 -1.21
CA ALA A 525 -14.54 34.72 -1.20
C ALA A 525 -13.24 35.53 -1.03
N GLU A 526 -12.27 35.00 -0.27
CA GLU A 526 -10.97 35.65 -0.05
C GLU A 526 -10.17 35.73 -1.36
N ASP A 527 -10.10 34.64 -2.12
CA ASP A 527 -9.46 34.58 -3.44
C ASP A 527 -10.11 35.57 -4.42
N ALA A 528 -11.45 35.66 -4.40
CA ALA A 528 -12.18 36.60 -5.22
C ALA A 528 -11.83 38.07 -4.89
N THR A 529 -11.75 38.42 -3.59
CA THR A 529 -11.34 39.76 -3.17
C THR A 529 -9.86 40.06 -3.44
N SER A 530 -9.02 39.02 -3.46
CA SER A 530 -7.59 39.11 -3.79
C SER A 530 -7.31 39.11 -5.29
N ASN A 531 -8.35 38.99 -6.12
CA ASN A 531 -8.28 38.92 -7.58
C ASN A 531 -7.45 37.71 -8.07
N GLU A 532 -7.64 36.56 -7.44
CA GLU A 532 -7.04 35.28 -7.77
C GLU A 532 -8.09 34.33 -8.40
N PRO A 533 -8.29 34.37 -9.72
CA PRO A 533 -9.27 33.52 -10.39
C PRO A 533 -8.77 32.08 -10.55
N ILE A 534 -9.71 31.15 -10.59
CA ILE A 534 -9.52 29.82 -11.16
C ILE A 534 -9.22 29.99 -12.65
N LEU A 535 -8.09 29.44 -13.07
CA LEU A 535 -7.70 29.45 -14.47
C LEU A 535 -8.49 28.39 -15.24
N PHE A 536 -9.11 28.79 -16.34
CA PHE A 536 -9.67 27.83 -17.27
C PHE A 536 -8.53 27.10 -17.98
N GLY A 537 -8.69 25.79 -18.18
CA GLY A 537 -7.73 24.98 -18.93
C GLY A 537 -7.62 25.38 -20.41
N ALA A 538 -6.86 24.62 -21.20
CA ALA A 538 -6.62 24.95 -22.61
C ALA A 538 -7.91 25.12 -23.42
N ALA A 539 -7.90 26.14 -24.30
CA ALA A 539 -9.02 26.46 -25.18
C ALA A 539 -9.33 25.32 -26.16
N PHE A 540 -10.59 25.21 -26.56
CA PHE A 540 -11.02 24.26 -27.60
C PHE A 540 -10.68 24.79 -29.02
N PRO A 541 -10.50 23.91 -30.02
CA PRO A 541 -10.42 24.32 -31.43
C PRO A 541 -11.68 25.09 -31.84
N THR A 542 -11.56 25.97 -32.83
CA THR A 542 -12.68 26.87 -33.17
C THR A 542 -12.99 26.95 -34.66
N LEU A 543 -14.24 27.29 -34.96
CA LEU A 543 -14.74 27.65 -36.28
C LEU A 543 -15.20 29.11 -36.28
N THR A 544 -14.76 29.87 -37.27
CA THR A 544 -15.27 31.21 -37.54
C THR A 544 -16.11 31.20 -38.80
N ASN A 545 -17.39 31.55 -38.67
CA ASN A 545 -18.29 31.73 -39.80
C ASN A 545 -18.46 33.22 -40.12
N PRO A 546 -17.84 33.74 -41.20
CA PRO A 546 -17.97 35.15 -41.55
C PRO A 546 -19.39 35.57 -41.93
N ARG A 547 -20.29 34.63 -42.30
CA ARG A 547 -21.69 34.92 -42.66
C ARG A 547 -22.48 35.47 -41.48
N THR A 548 -22.28 34.90 -40.29
CA THR A 548 -23.07 35.24 -39.10
C THR A 548 -22.70 36.61 -38.51
N GLY A 549 -21.56 37.18 -38.91
CA GLY A 549 -21.06 38.44 -38.37
C GLY A 549 -20.63 38.36 -36.90
N VAL A 550 -20.58 37.16 -36.32
CA VAL A 550 -20.11 36.93 -34.95
C VAL A 550 -18.59 36.95 -34.96
N THR A 551 -18.00 37.92 -34.26
CA THR A 551 -16.54 38.05 -34.10
C THR A 551 -15.93 37.05 -33.13
N ALA A 552 -16.74 36.43 -32.27
CA ALA A 552 -16.30 35.39 -31.34
C ALA A 552 -16.20 34.04 -32.08
N PRO A 553 -15.05 33.36 -32.03
CA PRO A 553 -14.89 32.05 -32.68
C PRO A 553 -15.71 30.98 -31.94
N ILE A 554 -16.38 30.10 -32.68
CA ILE A 554 -17.27 29.06 -32.14
C ILE A 554 -16.44 27.84 -31.77
N THR A 555 -16.41 27.45 -30.49
CA THR A 555 -15.62 26.30 -30.03
C THR A 555 -16.23 24.96 -30.45
N ILE A 556 -15.36 24.02 -30.84
CA ILE A 556 -15.69 22.61 -31.08
C ILE A 556 -15.43 21.85 -29.78
N THR A 557 -16.49 21.43 -29.10
CA THR A 557 -16.40 20.73 -27.80
C THR A 557 -16.82 19.26 -27.89
N VAL A 558 -17.63 18.88 -28.88
CA VAL A 558 -18.13 17.51 -29.05
C VAL A 558 -18.07 17.10 -30.51
N ILE A 559 -17.57 15.88 -30.72
CA ILE A 559 -17.64 15.20 -32.01
C ILE A 559 -18.27 13.82 -31.81
N ASP A 560 -19.02 13.36 -32.81
CA ASP A 560 -19.48 11.97 -32.92
C ASP A 560 -18.54 11.23 -33.87
N SER A 561 -17.49 10.62 -33.33
CA SER A 561 -16.47 9.88 -34.10
C SER A 561 -16.90 8.45 -34.47
N GLU A 562 -17.95 7.90 -33.87
CA GLU A 562 -18.37 6.49 -34.04
C GLU A 562 -19.37 6.29 -35.20
N GLY A 563 -19.68 7.36 -35.93
CA GLY A 563 -20.70 7.38 -36.99
C GLY A 563 -20.32 8.25 -38.20
N ARG A 564 -21.03 9.36 -38.41
CA ARG A 564 -20.80 10.26 -39.57
C ARG A 564 -19.72 11.32 -39.32
N HIS A 565 -18.95 11.20 -38.24
CA HIS A 565 -17.87 12.15 -37.89
C HIS A 565 -18.37 13.60 -37.77
N LEU A 566 -19.44 13.78 -37.01
CA LEU A 566 -20.18 15.03 -36.92
C LEU A 566 -19.60 15.95 -35.86
N VAL A 567 -19.60 17.25 -36.11
CA VAL A 567 -19.47 18.25 -35.06
C VAL A 567 -20.87 18.54 -34.52
N LEU A 568 -21.06 18.35 -33.21
CA LEU A 568 -22.34 18.49 -32.55
C LEU A 568 -22.40 19.80 -31.75
N PHE A 569 -23.51 20.53 -31.89
CA PHE A 569 -23.76 21.76 -31.15
C PHE A 569 -25.06 21.67 -30.37
N GLY A 570 -25.01 22.06 -29.08
CA GLY A 570 -26.17 22.21 -28.20
C GLY A 570 -27.11 23.36 -28.60
N TYR A 571 -26.83 24.06 -29.70
CA TYR A 571 -27.53 25.26 -30.15
C TYR A 571 -27.45 25.41 -31.67
N ASP A 572 -28.48 26.00 -32.29
CA ASP A 572 -28.61 26.17 -33.75
C ASP A 572 -28.46 27.64 -34.21
N LYS A 573 -28.37 28.58 -33.27
CA LYS A 573 -28.37 30.03 -33.51
C LYS A 573 -27.33 30.77 -32.68
N THR A 574 -26.92 31.93 -33.18
CA THR A 574 -26.10 32.91 -32.48
C THR A 574 -26.88 33.63 -31.38
N LEU A 575 -26.19 34.34 -30.49
CA LEU A 575 -26.81 35.19 -29.46
C LEU A 575 -27.76 36.27 -30.05
N GLY A 576 -27.52 36.67 -31.31
CA GLY A 576 -28.37 37.60 -32.06
C GLY A 576 -29.57 36.96 -32.78
N GLY A 577 -29.74 35.64 -32.67
CA GLY A 577 -30.84 34.87 -33.26
C GLY A 577 -30.62 34.38 -34.70
N GLU A 578 -29.47 34.70 -35.31
CA GLU A 578 -29.09 34.23 -36.65
C GLU A 578 -28.68 32.76 -36.64
N VAL A 579 -29.02 31.99 -37.67
CA VAL A 579 -28.65 30.56 -37.80
C VAL A 579 -27.13 30.40 -37.88
N LEU A 580 -26.59 29.47 -37.08
CA LEU A 580 -25.15 29.31 -36.87
C LEU A 580 -24.41 28.82 -38.12
N TYR A 581 -24.96 27.81 -38.81
CA TYR A 581 -24.43 27.25 -40.06
C TYR A 581 -25.57 26.93 -41.04
N GLU A 582 -25.31 27.17 -42.32
CA GLU A 582 -26.13 26.74 -43.45
C GLU A 582 -25.27 25.87 -44.40
N ASP A 583 -25.91 25.07 -45.26
CA ASP A 583 -25.19 24.31 -46.27
C ASP A 583 -24.34 25.22 -47.17
N ASP A 584 -23.13 24.76 -47.49
CA ASP A 584 -22.11 25.47 -48.27
C ASP A 584 -21.51 26.71 -47.56
N ASP A 585 -21.75 26.91 -46.26
CA ASP A 585 -21.07 27.94 -45.48
C ASP A 585 -19.56 27.71 -45.48
N VAL A 586 -18.80 28.78 -45.70
CA VAL A 586 -17.34 28.76 -45.71
C VAL A 586 -16.84 29.20 -44.34
N VAL A 587 -16.26 28.28 -43.59
CA VAL A 587 -15.78 28.48 -42.22
C VAL A 587 -14.27 28.44 -42.14
N THR A 588 -13.69 29.17 -41.19
CA THR A 588 -12.25 29.11 -40.89
C THR A 588 -12.02 28.30 -39.62
N TYR A 589 -11.32 27.18 -39.73
CA TYR A 589 -10.88 26.36 -38.61
C TYR A 589 -9.55 26.87 -38.05
N THR A 590 -9.48 27.00 -36.73
CA THR A 590 -8.28 27.35 -35.95
C THR A 590 -8.03 26.24 -34.93
N ALA A 591 -6.81 25.70 -34.90
CA ALA A 591 -6.43 24.62 -34.01
C ALA A 591 -6.17 25.13 -32.59
N SER A 592 -6.08 24.22 -31.62
CA SER A 592 -5.65 24.51 -30.26
C SER A 592 -4.48 23.60 -29.87
N ALA A 593 -3.49 24.16 -29.17
CA ALA A 593 -2.20 23.50 -28.93
C ALA A 593 -2.28 22.28 -27.99
N GLU A 594 -3.34 22.15 -27.19
CA GLU A 594 -3.51 21.08 -26.18
C GLU A 594 -4.86 20.35 -26.31
N ARG A 595 -5.57 20.56 -27.42
CA ARG A 595 -6.87 19.94 -27.69
C ARG A 595 -6.88 19.42 -29.11
N PHE A 596 -6.54 18.13 -29.25
CA PHE A 596 -6.39 17.51 -30.54
C PHE A 596 -7.74 17.33 -31.27
N LEU A 597 -7.76 17.72 -32.54
CA LEU A 597 -8.78 17.32 -33.50
C LEU A 597 -8.07 16.92 -34.80
N GLY A 598 -8.17 15.64 -35.15
CA GLY A 598 -7.59 15.06 -36.34
C GLY A 598 -8.63 14.51 -37.30
N TYR A 599 -8.14 13.80 -38.30
CA TYR A 599 -8.99 13.07 -39.23
C TYR A 599 -8.45 11.68 -39.54
N GLU A 600 -9.35 10.79 -39.94
CA GLU A 600 -9.09 9.41 -40.29
C GLU A 600 -9.02 9.20 -41.81
N ASP A 601 -8.30 8.15 -42.23
CA ASP A 601 -8.33 7.67 -43.61
C ASP A 601 -9.49 6.67 -43.85
N GLU A 602 -9.60 6.15 -45.08
CA GLU A 602 -10.60 5.13 -45.44
C GLU A 602 -10.47 3.81 -44.63
N ASN A 603 -9.32 3.59 -43.99
CA ASN A 603 -9.05 2.44 -43.13
C ASN A 603 -9.21 2.77 -41.64
N LYS A 604 -9.77 3.95 -41.30
CA LYS A 604 -10.00 4.44 -39.94
C LYS A 604 -8.74 4.63 -39.10
N ASN A 605 -7.59 4.81 -39.76
CA ASN A 605 -6.37 5.17 -39.06
C ASN A 605 -6.35 6.68 -38.84
N LEU A 606 -6.00 7.11 -37.63
CA LEU A 606 -5.75 8.53 -37.36
C LEU A 606 -4.52 8.99 -38.17
N VAL A 607 -4.73 9.93 -39.10
CA VAL A 607 -3.69 10.31 -40.07
C VAL A 607 -2.86 11.48 -39.57
N ALA A 608 -3.54 12.58 -39.23
CA ALA A 608 -2.90 13.84 -38.88
C ALA A 608 -3.90 14.78 -38.17
N PRO A 609 -3.40 15.82 -37.48
CA PRO A 609 -4.22 16.94 -37.06
C PRO A 609 -4.94 17.59 -38.24
N LEU A 610 -6.16 18.09 -38.01
CA LEU A 610 -6.88 18.89 -38.98
C LEU A 610 -6.11 20.19 -39.23
N ALA A 611 -5.84 20.52 -40.49
CA ALA A 611 -5.05 21.70 -40.83
C ALA A 611 -5.83 23.00 -40.58
N GLU A 612 -5.16 24.03 -40.04
CA GLU A 612 -5.77 25.36 -39.97
C GLU A 612 -6.08 25.89 -41.38
N GLY A 613 -7.27 26.44 -41.57
CA GLY A 613 -7.68 26.88 -42.89
C GLY A 613 -9.18 26.96 -43.10
N THR A 614 -9.57 26.99 -44.37
CA THR A 614 -10.95 27.21 -44.77
C THR A 614 -11.60 25.91 -45.22
N TYR A 615 -12.79 25.63 -44.67
CA TYR A 615 -13.59 24.44 -44.95
C TYR A 615 -15.01 24.85 -45.33
N SER A 616 -15.71 23.98 -46.06
CA SER A 616 -17.14 24.14 -46.31
C SER A 616 -17.94 23.30 -45.32
N VAL A 617 -19.17 23.72 -45.01
CA VAL A 617 -20.04 23.04 -44.06
C VAL A 617 -21.23 22.41 -44.77
N SER A 618 -21.61 21.20 -44.37
CA SER A 618 -22.93 20.62 -44.64
C SER A 618 -23.68 20.47 -43.33
N THR A 619 -24.90 20.97 -43.27
CA THR A 619 -25.81 20.72 -42.15
C THR A 619 -26.50 19.37 -42.34
N VAL A 620 -26.68 18.65 -41.23
CA VAL A 620 -27.21 17.30 -41.25
C VAL A 620 -28.09 17.04 -40.04
N ASP A 621 -29.02 16.09 -40.16
CA ASP A 621 -29.85 15.70 -39.02
C ASP A 621 -28.97 15.11 -37.91
N SER A 622 -29.11 15.68 -36.71
CA SER A 622 -28.41 15.22 -35.51
C SER A 622 -28.99 13.88 -35.04
N PRO A 623 -28.14 12.86 -34.77
CA PRO A 623 -28.59 11.61 -34.17
C PRO A 623 -29.10 11.80 -32.73
N PHE A 624 -28.76 12.92 -32.08
CA PHE A 624 -29.06 13.24 -30.70
C PHE A 624 -29.81 14.58 -30.60
N VAL A 625 -30.85 14.79 -31.41
CA VAL A 625 -31.53 16.09 -31.58
C VAL A 625 -32.06 16.72 -30.27
N GLU A 626 -32.37 15.93 -29.25
CA GLU A 626 -32.84 16.44 -27.95
C GLU A 626 -31.72 17.15 -27.17
N GLN A 627 -30.46 16.74 -27.35
CA GLN A 627 -29.29 17.32 -26.68
C GLN A 627 -28.50 18.25 -27.62
N TYR A 628 -28.38 17.85 -28.89
CA TYR A 628 -27.62 18.55 -29.92
C TYR A 628 -28.55 18.90 -31.10
N PRO A 629 -29.26 20.04 -31.07
CA PRO A 629 -30.20 20.43 -32.12
C PRO A 629 -29.54 20.72 -33.48
N LEU A 630 -28.22 20.95 -33.53
CA LEU A 630 -27.47 21.18 -34.76
C LEU A 630 -26.28 20.22 -34.86
N ALA A 631 -26.14 19.57 -36.02
CA ALA A 631 -24.98 18.78 -36.37
C ALA A 631 -24.47 19.21 -37.75
N ILE A 632 -23.14 19.24 -37.91
CA ILE A 632 -22.50 19.59 -39.17
C ILE A 632 -21.41 18.59 -39.57
N GLU A 633 -21.17 18.50 -40.88
CA GLU A 633 -20.00 17.86 -41.48
C GLU A 633 -19.07 18.94 -42.03
N LEU A 634 -17.77 18.81 -41.74
CA LEU A 634 -16.74 19.61 -42.41
C LEU A 634 -16.37 18.93 -43.73
N LEU A 635 -16.41 19.70 -44.81
CA LEU A 635 -16.09 19.24 -46.15
C LEU A 635 -14.70 19.72 -46.57
N ASP A 636 -13.96 18.82 -47.22
CA ASP A 636 -12.69 19.15 -47.86
C ASP A 636 -12.87 20.05 -49.09
N SER A 637 -11.76 20.47 -49.71
CA SER A 637 -11.79 21.30 -50.93
C SER A 637 -12.44 20.63 -52.15
N ALA A 638 -12.67 19.32 -52.12
CA ALA A 638 -13.34 18.54 -53.14
C ALA A 638 -14.84 18.31 -52.82
N GLY A 639 -15.31 18.74 -51.66
CA GLY A 639 -16.70 18.59 -51.20
C GLY A 639 -16.99 17.26 -50.51
N ASN A 640 -15.97 16.50 -50.09
CA ASN A 640 -16.16 15.24 -49.36
C ASN A 640 -16.16 15.48 -47.85
N PRO A 641 -17.00 14.78 -47.06
CA PRO A 641 -16.95 14.82 -45.60
C PRO A 641 -15.59 14.35 -45.07
N ILE A 642 -15.08 15.07 -44.06
CA ILE A 642 -13.85 14.72 -43.35
C ILE A 642 -14.21 13.85 -42.14
N ALA A 643 -13.57 12.68 -42.04
CA ALA A 643 -13.76 11.77 -40.92
C ALA A 643 -13.01 12.26 -39.67
N LEU A 644 -13.61 13.20 -38.92
CA LEU A 644 -13.04 13.77 -37.70
C LEU A 644 -12.90 12.74 -36.55
N ASN A 645 -11.79 12.83 -35.83
CA ASN A 645 -11.50 12.07 -34.60
C ASN A 645 -10.76 12.99 -33.60
N GLY A 646 -11.14 12.90 -32.32
CA GLY A 646 -10.66 13.72 -31.21
C GLY A 646 -10.31 12.89 -29.98
N ALA A 647 -10.07 11.58 -30.14
CA ALA A 647 -9.56 10.72 -29.10
C ALA A 647 -8.14 11.13 -28.68
N SER A 648 -7.79 10.87 -27.43
CA SER A 648 -6.38 10.90 -27.01
C SER A 648 -5.61 9.84 -27.79
N TYR A 649 -4.33 10.08 -28.08
CA TYR A 649 -3.53 9.17 -28.90
C TYR A 649 -2.07 9.11 -28.45
N PHE A 650 -1.38 8.06 -28.88
CA PHE A 650 0.07 7.96 -28.80
C PHE A 650 0.70 8.23 -30.16
N GLU A 651 1.73 9.07 -30.21
CA GLU A 651 2.58 9.23 -31.39
C GLU A 651 3.85 8.37 -31.24
N SER A 652 4.09 7.51 -32.23
CA SER A 652 5.32 6.73 -32.30
C SER A 652 6.48 7.51 -32.90
N THR A 653 7.70 7.00 -32.74
CA THR A 653 8.89 7.61 -33.38
C THR A 653 8.84 7.55 -34.92
N SER A 654 8.03 6.66 -35.50
CA SER A 654 7.78 6.63 -36.95
C SER A 654 6.71 7.62 -37.42
N GLY A 655 6.10 8.38 -36.51
CA GLY A 655 5.00 9.30 -36.78
C GLY A 655 3.66 8.58 -36.94
N THR A 656 3.53 7.34 -36.43
CA THR A 656 2.26 6.60 -36.42
C THR A 656 1.43 7.07 -35.23
N LEU A 657 0.16 7.37 -35.46
CA LEU A 657 -0.76 7.85 -34.42
C LEU A 657 -1.69 6.71 -33.99
N TYR A 658 -1.64 6.37 -32.71
CA TYR A 658 -2.43 5.29 -32.11
C TYR A 658 -3.55 5.88 -31.24
N PRO A 659 -4.80 5.95 -31.72
CA PRO A 659 -5.92 6.42 -30.90
C PRO A 659 -6.13 5.47 -29.72
N ILE A 660 -6.41 6.06 -28.55
CA ILE A 660 -6.68 5.34 -27.30
C ILE A 660 -8.19 5.17 -27.17
N SER A 661 -8.66 3.92 -27.14
CA SER A 661 -10.08 3.63 -26.92
C SER A 661 -10.42 3.55 -25.43
N SER A 662 -9.53 2.98 -24.62
CA SER A 662 -9.68 2.96 -23.17
C SER A 662 -8.33 2.92 -22.43
N TYR A 663 -8.36 3.33 -21.16
CA TYR A 663 -7.19 3.35 -20.29
C TYR A 663 -7.54 2.90 -18.87
N ASN A 664 -6.75 1.98 -18.32
CA ASN A 664 -6.85 1.53 -16.94
C ASN A 664 -5.66 2.06 -16.13
N SER A 665 -5.94 3.01 -15.22
CA SER A 665 -4.94 3.66 -14.37
C SER A 665 -4.34 2.77 -13.28
N THR A 666 -4.98 1.65 -12.94
CA THR A 666 -4.46 0.73 -11.91
C THR A 666 -3.38 -0.19 -12.47
N GLU A 667 -3.54 -0.59 -13.73
CA GLU A 667 -2.66 -1.55 -14.42
C GLU A 667 -1.73 -0.85 -15.42
N ASN A 668 -1.87 0.47 -15.62
CA ASN A 668 -1.24 1.23 -16.70
C ASN A 668 -1.42 0.57 -18.07
N SER A 669 -2.59 -0.02 -18.29
CA SER A 669 -2.94 -0.72 -19.53
C SER A 669 -3.72 0.20 -20.46
N VAL A 670 -3.35 0.18 -21.73
CA VAL A 670 -3.97 0.97 -22.81
C VAL A 670 -4.57 0.02 -23.82
N ASP A 671 -5.83 0.25 -24.17
CA ASP A 671 -6.47 -0.38 -25.31
C ASP A 671 -6.35 0.53 -26.54
N LEU A 672 -5.75 -0.01 -27.59
CA LEU A 672 -5.52 0.65 -28.88
C LEU A 672 -6.45 0.13 -29.98
N SER A 673 -7.47 -0.66 -29.61
CA SER A 673 -8.43 -1.16 -30.57
C SER A 673 -9.38 -0.07 -31.07
N THR A 674 -9.74 -0.15 -32.35
CA THR A 674 -10.85 0.63 -32.90
C THR A 674 -12.15 -0.11 -32.66
N LEU A 675 -13.15 0.57 -32.08
CA LEU A 675 -14.47 0.01 -31.81
C LEU A 675 -15.42 0.29 -32.99
N GLU A 676 -16.15 -0.73 -33.44
CA GLU A 676 -17.18 -0.64 -34.48
C GLU A 676 -18.48 -1.27 -34.02
N ILE A 677 -19.63 -0.76 -34.47
CA ILE A 677 -20.89 -1.50 -34.40
C ILE A 677 -21.06 -2.29 -35.69
N ASP A 678 -21.00 -3.62 -35.62
CA ASP A 678 -21.25 -4.48 -36.78
C ASP A 678 -22.69 -4.26 -37.25
N SER A 679 -22.83 -3.66 -38.44
CA SER A 679 -24.13 -3.30 -39.04
C SER A 679 -25.09 -4.48 -39.25
N SER A 680 -24.61 -5.73 -39.17
CA SER A 680 -25.39 -6.95 -39.35
C SER A 680 -25.83 -7.60 -38.03
N THR A 681 -25.05 -7.43 -36.96
CA THR A 681 -25.32 -8.02 -35.63
C THR A 681 -25.73 -6.99 -34.58
N ASN A 682 -25.43 -5.71 -34.84
CA ASN A 682 -25.59 -4.59 -33.91
C ASN A 682 -24.77 -4.75 -32.62
N GLU A 683 -23.67 -5.50 -32.68
CA GLU A 683 -22.72 -5.73 -31.59
C GLU A 683 -21.45 -4.89 -31.79
N VAL A 684 -20.79 -4.51 -30.67
CA VAL A 684 -19.52 -3.79 -30.69
C VAL A 684 -18.38 -4.78 -31.00
N VAL A 685 -17.61 -4.51 -32.04
CA VAL A 685 -16.45 -5.26 -32.49
C VAL A 685 -15.21 -4.40 -32.29
N ALA A 686 -14.21 -4.94 -31.59
CA ALA A 686 -12.91 -4.30 -31.42
C ALA A 686 -11.93 -4.88 -32.44
N THR A 687 -11.28 -4.02 -33.23
CA THR A 687 -10.21 -4.42 -34.17
C THR A 687 -8.87 -3.84 -33.75
N PRO A 688 -7.77 -4.63 -33.78
CA PRO A 688 -6.43 -4.15 -33.43
C PRO A 688 -5.92 -3.07 -34.40
N PRO A 689 -4.93 -2.26 -34.00
CA PRO A 689 -4.34 -1.24 -34.86
C PRO A 689 -3.70 -1.88 -36.11
N SER A 690 -3.82 -1.20 -37.25
CA SER A 690 -3.31 -1.68 -38.55
C SER A 690 -1.78 -1.82 -38.60
N VAL A 691 -1.08 -1.07 -37.75
CA VAL A 691 0.36 -1.16 -37.51
C VAL A 691 0.55 -1.55 -36.05
N SER A 692 1.04 -2.76 -35.78
CA SER A 692 1.26 -3.23 -34.41
C SER A 692 2.38 -2.45 -33.71
N VAL A 693 2.14 -2.06 -32.46
CA VAL A 693 3.15 -1.48 -31.57
C VAL A 693 4.24 -2.52 -31.27
N GLN A 694 5.49 -2.11 -31.25
CA GLN A 694 6.65 -2.96 -30.96
C GLN A 694 7.05 -2.92 -29.48
N GLN A 695 7.66 -4.01 -28.98
CA GLN A 695 8.20 -4.04 -27.62
C GLN A 695 9.24 -2.93 -27.42
N GLY A 696 9.12 -2.17 -26.33
CA GLY A 696 10.01 -1.07 -25.99
C GLY A 696 9.86 0.15 -26.92
N GLU A 697 8.84 0.19 -27.78
CA GLU A 697 8.60 1.33 -28.65
C GLU A 697 8.29 2.59 -27.85
N SER A 698 8.91 3.70 -28.25
CA SER A 698 8.73 5.02 -27.66
C SER A 698 7.43 5.64 -28.18
N LEU A 699 6.53 5.96 -27.26
CA LEU A 699 5.19 6.48 -27.49
C LEU A 699 5.01 7.81 -26.74
N VAL A 700 4.76 8.90 -27.46
CA VAL A 700 4.47 10.22 -26.87
C VAL A 700 2.97 10.36 -26.67
N PHE A 701 2.53 10.64 -25.45
CA PHE A 701 1.11 10.84 -25.16
C PHE A 701 0.64 12.22 -25.65
N HIS A 702 -0.51 12.23 -26.32
CA HIS A 702 -1.22 13.44 -26.73
C HIS A 702 -2.69 13.39 -26.32
N ALA A 703 -3.13 14.41 -25.61
CA ALA A 703 -4.47 14.61 -25.10
C ALA A 703 -5.47 14.89 -26.25
N GLY A 704 -6.56 14.15 -26.23
CA GLY A 704 -7.69 14.33 -27.15
C GLY A 704 -8.49 15.60 -26.87
N LEU A 705 -9.51 15.84 -27.71
CA LEU A 705 -10.45 16.95 -27.59
C LEU A 705 -11.07 17.01 -26.19
N ASN A 706 -11.54 15.87 -25.67
CA ASN A 706 -12.10 15.73 -24.33
C ASN A 706 -11.29 14.73 -23.52
N ASN A 707 -9.99 15.01 -23.31
CA ASN A 707 -9.12 14.11 -22.56
C ASN A 707 -9.69 13.75 -21.18
N SER A 708 -10.07 12.48 -21.02
CA SER A 708 -10.53 11.88 -19.77
C SER A 708 -9.41 11.18 -18.99
N ILE A 709 -8.20 11.11 -19.56
CA ILE A 709 -7.04 10.45 -18.96
C ILE A 709 -6.21 11.50 -18.22
N THR A 710 -6.39 11.58 -16.90
CA THR A 710 -5.72 12.57 -16.04
C THR A 710 -4.36 12.13 -15.51
N THR A 711 -4.05 10.83 -15.62
CA THR A 711 -2.81 10.24 -15.07
C THR A 711 -1.64 10.25 -16.05
N LEU A 712 -1.89 10.55 -17.33
CA LEU A 712 -0.86 10.69 -18.35
C LEU A 712 -0.69 12.17 -18.68
N GLU A 713 0.57 12.59 -18.84
CA GLU A 713 0.93 13.99 -19.06
C GLU A 713 1.16 14.26 -20.56
N GLU A 714 0.65 15.39 -21.04
CA GLU A 714 0.81 15.84 -22.43
C GLU A 714 2.29 15.92 -22.83
N GLY A 715 2.64 15.29 -23.96
CA GLY A 715 3.99 15.31 -24.52
C GLY A 715 5.01 14.43 -23.78
N VAL A 716 4.60 13.66 -22.76
CA VAL A 716 5.49 12.74 -22.07
C VAL A 716 5.67 11.45 -22.87
N THR A 717 6.91 10.95 -22.88
CA THR A 717 7.29 9.71 -23.56
C THR A 717 7.17 8.52 -22.63
N TYR A 718 6.46 7.50 -23.10
CA TYR A 718 6.30 6.19 -22.46
C TYR A 718 6.87 5.10 -23.38
N TYR A 719 7.12 3.92 -22.82
CA TYR A 719 7.67 2.78 -23.53
C TYR A 719 6.71 1.59 -23.48
N ALA A 720 6.36 1.05 -24.64
CA ALA A 720 5.36 -0.02 -24.75
C ALA A 720 5.89 -1.37 -24.22
N ILE A 721 5.08 -2.03 -23.40
CA ILE A 721 5.21 -3.45 -23.07
C ILE A 721 4.07 -4.17 -23.81
N VAL A 722 4.45 -4.98 -24.80
CA VAL A 722 3.53 -5.61 -25.74
C VAL A 722 3.28 -7.06 -25.33
N ASP A 723 2.01 -7.40 -25.18
CA ASP A 723 1.59 -8.79 -25.06
C ASP A 723 1.33 -9.36 -26.47
N THR A 724 2.23 -10.25 -26.93
CA THR A 724 2.09 -10.91 -28.24
C THR A 724 0.84 -11.79 -28.38
N SER A 725 0.14 -12.08 -27.27
CA SER A 725 -1.14 -12.80 -27.27
C SER A 725 -2.36 -11.88 -27.34
N ASN A 726 -2.17 -10.57 -27.18
CA ASN A 726 -3.21 -9.54 -27.27
C ASN A 726 -2.68 -8.27 -27.97
N GLU A 727 -2.69 -8.28 -29.30
CA GLU A 727 -2.14 -7.20 -30.15
C GLU A 727 -2.86 -5.84 -30.01
N SER A 728 -4.03 -5.80 -29.37
CA SER A 728 -4.80 -4.57 -29.11
C SER A 728 -4.44 -3.88 -27.79
N SER A 729 -3.77 -4.58 -26.87
CA SER A 729 -3.52 -4.09 -25.50
C SER A 729 -2.02 -3.97 -25.23
N ILE A 730 -1.60 -2.82 -24.73
CA ILE A 730 -0.23 -2.59 -24.28
C ILE A 730 -0.22 -2.12 -22.83
N GLN A 731 0.89 -2.36 -22.12
CA GLN A 731 1.19 -1.68 -20.87
C GLN A 731 2.24 -0.59 -21.11
N LEU A 732 2.26 0.42 -20.23
CA LEU A 732 3.21 1.54 -20.31
C LEU A 732 4.30 1.42 -19.24
N ALA A 733 5.55 1.56 -19.67
CA ALA A 733 6.71 1.76 -18.82
C ALA A 733 7.24 3.20 -18.93
N SER A 734 7.82 3.73 -17.87
CA SER A 734 8.41 5.08 -17.86
C SER A 734 9.83 5.13 -18.43
N THR A 735 10.50 3.98 -18.60
CA THR A 735 11.87 3.91 -19.15
C THR A 735 12.04 2.73 -20.12
N PRO A 736 13.01 2.79 -21.07
CA PRO A 736 13.28 1.68 -21.98
C PRO A 736 13.74 0.41 -21.23
N THR A 737 14.60 0.56 -20.23
CA THR A 737 15.12 -0.56 -19.43
C THR A 737 14.00 -1.28 -18.69
N GLN A 738 13.02 -0.54 -18.16
CA GLN A 738 11.84 -1.13 -17.52
C GLN A 738 10.98 -1.91 -18.52
N ALA A 739 10.84 -1.42 -19.76
CA ALA A 739 10.13 -2.15 -20.81
C ALA A 739 10.88 -3.43 -21.21
N GLU A 740 12.22 -3.39 -21.26
CA GLU A 740 13.06 -4.56 -21.59
C GLU A 740 13.03 -5.63 -20.48
N SER A 741 13.17 -5.24 -19.21
CA SER A 741 13.12 -6.17 -18.05
C SER A 741 11.74 -6.78 -17.84
N SER A 742 10.69 -6.05 -18.23
CA SER A 742 9.29 -6.51 -18.16
C SER A 742 8.86 -7.27 -19.40
N ASN A 743 9.77 -7.55 -20.34
CA ASN A 743 9.48 -8.34 -21.52
C ASN A 743 9.13 -9.79 -21.13
N PRO A 744 7.91 -10.27 -21.42
CA PRO A 744 7.51 -11.64 -21.11
C PRO A 744 8.45 -12.72 -21.69
N VAL A 745 9.09 -12.46 -22.84
CA VAL A 745 10.04 -13.39 -23.48
C VAL A 745 11.33 -13.54 -22.65
N VAL A 746 11.83 -12.45 -22.06
CA VAL A 746 13.03 -12.44 -21.20
C VAL A 746 12.70 -13.03 -19.82
N GLN A 747 11.50 -12.77 -19.31
CA GLN A 747 11.06 -13.36 -18.04
C GLN A 747 10.93 -14.88 -18.10
N ASN A 748 10.63 -15.45 -19.28
CA ASN A 748 10.37 -16.87 -19.48
C ASN A 748 11.58 -17.73 -19.93
N ALA A 749 12.78 -17.16 -20.16
CA ALA A 749 13.98 -17.91 -20.56
C ALA A 749 14.67 -18.68 -19.41
N GLN A 750 15.20 -19.88 -19.67
CA GLN A 750 15.85 -20.79 -18.68
C GLN A 750 17.28 -21.20 -19.10
N ALA A 751 18.20 -21.33 -18.13
CA ALA A 751 19.59 -21.77 -18.34
C ALA A 751 19.69 -23.30 -18.58
N SER A 752 20.77 -23.79 -19.19
CA SER A 752 20.91 -25.22 -19.54
C SER A 752 22.32 -25.81 -19.40
N LEU A 753 22.39 -27.13 -19.23
CA LEU A 753 23.61 -27.92 -19.35
C LEU A 753 23.66 -28.63 -20.70
N THR A 754 24.83 -28.66 -21.34
CA THR A 754 25.06 -29.45 -22.55
C THR A 754 25.97 -30.63 -22.25
N ALA A 755 25.51 -31.85 -22.55
CA ALA A 755 26.24 -33.09 -22.30
C ALA A 755 26.26 -34.00 -23.54
N GLU A 756 27.29 -34.83 -23.69
CA GLU A 756 27.33 -35.89 -24.71
C GLU A 756 26.82 -37.21 -24.11
N LEU A 757 25.63 -37.65 -24.51
CA LEU A 757 25.02 -38.90 -24.08
C LEU A 757 24.90 -39.84 -25.29
N ASN A 758 25.46 -41.05 -25.20
CA ASN A 758 25.42 -42.06 -26.27
C ASN A 758 25.90 -41.56 -27.66
N GLY A 759 26.84 -40.60 -27.69
CA GLY A 759 27.37 -40.00 -28.93
C GLY A 759 26.53 -38.87 -29.52
N GLN A 760 25.55 -38.34 -28.79
CA GLN A 760 24.72 -37.20 -29.19
C GLN A 760 24.78 -36.09 -28.15
N MET A 761 24.88 -34.84 -28.60
CA MET A 761 24.82 -33.65 -27.74
C MET A 761 23.37 -33.39 -27.32
N VAL A 762 23.12 -33.28 -26.02
CA VAL A 762 21.81 -33.02 -25.42
C VAL A 762 21.89 -31.75 -24.58
N SER A 763 20.93 -30.84 -24.77
CA SER A 763 20.75 -29.65 -23.91
C SER A 763 19.67 -29.94 -22.89
N ILE A 764 20.02 -29.86 -21.62
CA ILE A 764 19.19 -30.19 -20.47
C ILE A 764 18.85 -28.89 -19.74
N PRO A 765 17.57 -28.43 -19.76
CA PRO A 765 17.18 -27.22 -19.06
C PRO A 765 17.33 -27.41 -17.55
N ILE A 766 17.92 -26.42 -16.88
CA ILE A 766 18.08 -26.40 -15.44
C ILE A 766 16.73 -25.97 -14.85
N GLY A 767 16.15 -26.80 -13.99
CA GLY A 767 14.88 -26.50 -13.34
C GLY A 767 15.04 -25.45 -12.24
N ASN A 768 15.97 -25.68 -11.31
CA ASN A 768 16.34 -24.73 -10.27
C ASN A 768 17.76 -25.03 -9.73
N PHE A 769 18.24 -24.21 -8.80
CA PHE A 769 19.47 -24.45 -8.04
C PHE A 769 19.16 -24.43 -6.54
N GLU A 770 19.48 -25.52 -5.83
CA GLU A 770 19.33 -25.60 -4.38
C GLU A 770 20.69 -25.36 -3.72
N MET A 771 20.77 -24.25 -2.99
CA MET A 771 21.98 -23.80 -2.32
C MET A 771 22.47 -24.89 -1.35
N GLY A 772 23.70 -25.37 -1.59
CA GLY A 772 24.33 -26.44 -0.83
C GLY A 772 23.97 -27.87 -1.28
N LEU A 773 23.00 -28.11 -2.17
CA LEU A 773 22.62 -29.48 -2.60
C LEU A 773 22.95 -29.77 -4.06
N GLY A 774 22.58 -28.89 -5.00
CA GLY A 774 23.01 -28.98 -6.40
C GLY A 774 22.08 -28.28 -7.37
N LEU A 775 22.33 -28.50 -8.66
CA LEU A 775 21.35 -28.20 -9.70
C LEU A 775 20.20 -29.21 -9.59
N THR A 776 18.97 -28.70 -9.55
CA THR A 776 17.77 -29.54 -9.49
C THR A 776 17.05 -29.59 -10.81
N PHE A 777 16.59 -30.78 -11.15
CA PHE A 777 15.94 -31.08 -12.42
C PHE A 777 14.53 -31.59 -12.17
N ALA A 778 13.61 -31.17 -13.03
CA ALA A 778 12.21 -31.59 -12.98
C ALA A 778 12.03 -33.08 -13.35
N GLU A 779 12.97 -33.62 -14.12
CA GLU A 779 13.04 -35.03 -14.54
C GLU A 779 14.47 -35.54 -14.36
N ASP A 780 14.66 -36.88 -14.36
CA ASP A 780 15.99 -37.48 -14.27
C ASP A 780 16.82 -37.09 -15.50
N PRO A 781 17.91 -36.33 -15.35
CA PRO A 781 18.76 -35.97 -16.48
C PRO A 781 19.54 -37.16 -17.07
N ASN A 782 19.50 -38.36 -16.46
CA ASN A 782 20.16 -39.58 -16.92
C ASN A 782 21.67 -39.39 -17.16
N LEU A 783 22.33 -38.56 -16.34
CA LEU A 783 23.77 -38.32 -16.41
C LEU A 783 24.50 -39.30 -15.48
N PRO A 784 25.31 -40.26 -15.99
CA PRO A 784 26.15 -41.10 -15.15
C PRO A 784 27.16 -40.27 -14.36
N ASP A 785 27.49 -40.71 -13.15
CA ASP A 785 28.55 -40.11 -12.33
C ASP A 785 29.86 -40.03 -13.14
N GLY A 786 30.45 -38.84 -13.20
CA GLY A 786 31.67 -38.57 -13.95
C GLY A 786 31.46 -38.03 -15.38
N THR A 787 30.22 -37.67 -15.77
CA THR A 787 29.93 -37.15 -17.12
C THR A 787 30.37 -35.69 -17.28
N PRO A 788 31.15 -35.33 -18.32
CA PRO A 788 31.48 -33.93 -18.60
C PRO A 788 30.28 -33.17 -19.19
N VAL A 789 30.03 -31.97 -18.69
CA VAL A 789 28.94 -31.08 -19.09
C VAL A 789 29.42 -29.64 -19.25
N VAL A 790 28.84 -28.89 -20.20
CA VAL A 790 29.11 -27.47 -20.43
C VAL A 790 27.93 -26.64 -19.94
N TYR A 791 28.19 -25.61 -19.13
CA TYR A 791 27.14 -24.71 -18.64
C TYR A 791 26.85 -23.58 -19.63
N ASN A 792 25.57 -23.33 -19.94
CA ASN A 792 25.11 -22.21 -20.78
C ASN A 792 24.20 -21.28 -19.96
N ALA A 793 24.66 -20.05 -19.74
CA ALA A 793 23.92 -19.04 -18.98
C ALA A 793 22.83 -18.35 -19.83
N VAL A 794 21.81 -17.80 -19.15
CA VAL A 794 20.90 -16.79 -19.72
C VAL A 794 21.44 -15.42 -19.33
N ALA A 795 21.53 -14.51 -20.29
CA ALA A 795 21.95 -13.12 -20.03
C ALA A 795 21.10 -12.53 -18.90
N GLU A 796 21.74 -11.87 -17.93
CA GLU A 796 21.11 -11.27 -16.74
C GLU A 796 20.51 -12.26 -15.72
N LYS A 797 20.61 -13.58 -15.96
CA LYS A 797 20.21 -14.65 -15.03
C LYS A 797 21.23 -15.81 -14.95
N PRO A 798 22.55 -15.56 -14.72
CA PRO A 798 23.50 -16.66 -14.54
C PRO A 798 23.25 -17.40 -13.21
N VAL A 799 23.51 -18.71 -13.20
CA VAL A 799 23.60 -19.48 -11.95
C VAL A 799 24.89 -19.10 -11.27
N ASN A 800 24.77 -18.43 -10.13
CA ASN A 800 25.93 -17.93 -9.39
C ASN A 800 26.88 -19.08 -9.01
N GLY A 801 28.19 -18.88 -9.21
CA GLY A 801 29.22 -19.91 -9.00
C GLY A 801 29.50 -20.79 -10.23
N LEU A 802 28.70 -20.70 -11.30
CA LEU A 802 29.01 -21.33 -12.58
C LEU A 802 29.48 -20.29 -13.60
N THR A 803 30.54 -20.62 -14.32
CA THR A 803 31.09 -19.77 -15.39
C THR A 803 30.50 -20.21 -16.72
N ASP A 804 29.93 -19.27 -17.47
CA ASP A 804 29.39 -19.54 -18.80
C ASP A 804 30.45 -20.19 -19.70
N GLN A 805 30.06 -21.22 -20.45
CA GLN A 805 30.92 -22.05 -21.31
C GLN A 805 32.01 -22.88 -20.59
N ALA A 806 32.06 -22.90 -19.26
CA ALA A 806 33.00 -23.77 -18.54
C ALA A 806 32.53 -25.24 -18.54
N THR A 807 33.52 -26.15 -18.53
CA THR A 807 33.28 -27.60 -18.47
C THR A 807 33.35 -28.10 -17.03
N TYR A 808 32.30 -28.80 -16.61
CA TYR A 808 32.17 -29.41 -15.30
C TYR A 808 32.00 -30.91 -15.42
N ILE A 809 32.29 -31.66 -14.35
CA ILE A 809 31.99 -33.08 -14.25
C ILE A 809 30.76 -33.25 -13.34
N ALA A 810 29.71 -33.89 -13.86
CA ALA A 810 28.45 -34.12 -13.16
C ALA A 810 28.47 -35.40 -12.31
N TYR A 811 27.96 -35.30 -11.08
CA TYR A 811 27.76 -36.43 -10.16
C TYR A 811 26.37 -36.38 -9.53
N ASN A 812 25.72 -37.53 -9.41
CA ASN A 812 24.41 -37.65 -8.77
C ASN A 812 24.56 -37.56 -7.25
N VAL A 813 23.64 -36.84 -6.60
CA VAL A 813 23.61 -36.68 -5.15
C VAL A 813 22.41 -37.42 -4.56
N ASN A 814 22.67 -38.26 -3.55
CA ASN A 814 21.61 -38.95 -2.80
C ASN A 814 20.99 -37.98 -1.77
N ASN A 815 19.78 -37.49 -2.05
CA ASN A 815 19.03 -36.67 -1.10
C ASN A 815 18.34 -37.54 -0.04
N VAL A 816 18.98 -37.66 1.13
CA VAL A 816 18.47 -38.44 2.28
C VAL A 816 17.16 -37.91 2.88
N ASN A 817 16.73 -36.70 2.50
CA ASN A 817 15.50 -36.04 2.96
C ASN A 817 14.42 -35.89 1.86
N ALA A 818 14.62 -36.51 0.68
CA ALA A 818 13.70 -36.37 -0.45
C ALA A 818 12.28 -36.85 -0.11
N ASN A 819 11.28 -36.04 -0.47
CA ASN A 819 9.88 -36.42 -0.34
C ASN A 819 9.57 -37.58 -1.32
N PRO A 820 9.11 -38.76 -0.85
CA PRO A 820 8.81 -39.89 -1.74
C PRO A 820 7.74 -39.60 -2.80
N ALA A 821 6.93 -38.54 -2.62
CA ALA A 821 5.87 -38.13 -3.53
C ALA A 821 6.31 -37.19 -4.67
N VAL A 822 7.56 -36.69 -4.63
CA VAL A 822 8.13 -35.83 -5.70
C VAL A 822 9.59 -36.24 -5.89
N PRO A 823 9.96 -36.93 -6.99
CA PRO A 823 11.35 -37.25 -7.24
C PRO A 823 12.14 -35.94 -7.45
N GLN A 824 13.15 -35.71 -6.61
CA GLN A 824 14.09 -34.60 -6.75
C GLN A 824 15.41 -35.17 -7.29
N PHE A 825 15.74 -34.85 -8.54
CA PHE A 825 17.00 -35.23 -9.15
C PHE A 825 18.01 -34.11 -8.95
N ILE A 826 19.09 -34.40 -8.23
CA ILE A 826 20.09 -33.42 -7.83
C ILE A 826 21.44 -33.81 -8.42
N ILE A 827 22.03 -32.90 -9.18
CA ILE A 827 23.39 -33.05 -9.72
C ILE A 827 24.32 -32.03 -9.07
N ALA A 828 25.42 -32.54 -8.55
CA ALA A 828 26.59 -31.74 -8.20
C ALA A 828 27.49 -31.59 -9.43
N LEU A 829 27.96 -30.37 -9.66
CA LEU A 829 28.98 -30.07 -10.66
C LEU A 829 30.34 -29.89 -10.00
N VAL A 830 31.36 -30.51 -10.59
CA VAL A 830 32.75 -30.43 -10.14
C VAL A 830 33.58 -29.75 -11.22
N ASN A 831 34.26 -28.67 -10.85
CA ASN A 831 35.30 -28.11 -11.71
C ASN A 831 36.60 -28.93 -11.51
N PRO A 832 37.08 -29.68 -12.51
CA PRO A 832 38.25 -30.55 -12.37
C PRO A 832 39.58 -29.77 -12.21
N GLU A 833 39.55 -28.44 -12.34
CA GLU A 833 40.74 -27.58 -12.37
C GLU A 833 40.97 -26.77 -11.07
N ALA A 834 40.18 -26.95 -10.00
CA ALA A 834 40.33 -26.15 -8.77
C ALA A 834 41.51 -26.56 -7.85
N VAL A 835 42.05 -25.60 -7.07
CA VAL A 835 43.25 -25.74 -6.21
C VAL A 835 42.94 -25.38 -4.75
N ASN A 836 43.41 -26.19 -3.79
CA ASN A 836 43.39 -25.86 -2.36
C ASN A 836 44.76 -25.34 -1.89
N LEU A 837 44.77 -24.21 -1.20
CA LEU A 837 45.95 -23.54 -0.68
C LEU A 837 45.80 -23.25 0.82
N SER A 838 46.76 -23.68 1.65
CA SER A 838 46.78 -23.35 3.09
C SER A 838 48.18 -23.09 3.63
N THR A 839 48.26 -22.38 4.76
CA THR A 839 49.50 -22.08 5.48
C THR A 839 49.37 -22.33 6.99
N THR A 840 50.49 -22.66 7.65
CA THR A 840 50.61 -22.74 9.12
C THR A 840 51.12 -21.45 9.76
N ALA A 841 51.42 -20.43 8.97
CA ALA A 841 51.99 -19.17 9.45
C ALA A 841 51.09 -18.46 10.49
N ASP A 842 51.71 -17.74 11.42
CA ASP A 842 51.03 -16.88 12.39
C ASP A 842 51.22 -15.38 12.10
N SER A 843 52.07 -15.05 11.12
CA SER A 843 52.46 -13.70 10.74
C SER A 843 53.15 -13.65 9.36
N GLY A 844 53.19 -12.48 8.72
CA GLY A 844 53.89 -12.25 7.45
C GLY A 844 52.97 -12.15 6.22
N THR A 845 53.57 -12.20 5.02
CA THR A 845 52.86 -12.11 3.73
C THR A 845 53.42 -13.12 2.71
N PHE A 846 52.66 -13.43 1.66
CA PHE A 846 53.10 -14.24 0.51
C PHE A 846 52.65 -13.60 -0.81
N THR A 847 53.16 -14.08 -1.95
CA THR A 847 52.71 -13.65 -3.29
C THR A 847 52.41 -14.86 -4.16
N LEU A 848 51.44 -14.73 -5.08
CA LEU A 848 51.09 -15.75 -6.06
C LEU A 848 51.54 -15.31 -7.45
N THR A 849 52.16 -16.21 -8.20
CA THR A 849 52.39 -16.05 -9.64
C THR A 849 51.41 -16.94 -10.38
N VAL A 850 50.55 -16.33 -11.19
CA VAL A 850 49.51 -16.98 -11.98
C VAL A 850 49.92 -17.02 -13.45
N THR A 851 49.72 -18.16 -14.11
CA THR A 851 49.97 -18.37 -15.53
C THR A 851 48.64 -18.52 -16.28
N ASP A 852 48.44 -17.77 -17.36
CA ASP A 852 47.25 -17.86 -18.21
C ASP A 852 47.30 -19.08 -19.17
N PRO A 853 46.16 -19.52 -19.75
CA PRO A 853 46.11 -20.65 -20.69
C PRO A 853 46.98 -20.50 -21.96
N GLN A 854 47.50 -19.32 -22.22
CA GLN A 854 48.31 -18.95 -23.38
C GLN A 854 49.79 -18.82 -23.00
N GLY A 855 50.14 -19.04 -21.73
CA GLY A 855 51.49 -19.03 -21.16
C GLY A 855 52.00 -17.67 -20.67
N GLY A 856 51.16 -16.64 -20.60
CA GLY A 856 51.47 -15.35 -19.95
C GLY A 856 51.48 -15.48 -18.43
N GLN A 857 52.31 -14.70 -17.73
CA GLN A 857 52.44 -14.77 -16.26
C GLN A 857 52.26 -13.41 -15.59
N GLY A 858 51.57 -13.37 -14.44
CA GLY A 858 51.44 -12.21 -13.57
C GLY A 858 51.69 -12.59 -12.11
N THR A 859 52.33 -11.71 -11.34
CA THR A 859 52.56 -11.92 -9.90
C THR A 859 51.77 -10.90 -9.08
N THR A 860 51.02 -11.36 -8.09
CA THR A 860 50.21 -10.52 -7.21
C THR A 860 51.07 -9.62 -6.31
N GLY A 861 50.47 -8.56 -5.76
CA GLY A 861 51.06 -7.83 -4.63
C GLY A 861 51.13 -8.69 -3.36
N PRO A 862 51.81 -8.22 -2.28
CA PRO A 862 51.90 -8.97 -1.02
C PRO A 862 50.52 -9.23 -0.40
N ILE A 863 50.20 -10.51 -0.18
CA ILE A 863 48.96 -11.00 0.41
C ILE A 863 49.23 -11.40 1.87
N ALA A 864 48.40 -10.97 2.81
CA ALA A 864 48.56 -11.30 4.22
C ALA A 864 48.41 -12.81 4.48
N TRP A 865 49.15 -13.34 5.47
CA TRP A 865 49.07 -14.76 5.87
C TRP A 865 47.65 -15.24 6.24
N ASN A 866 46.77 -14.31 6.66
CA ASN A 866 45.38 -14.53 7.04
C ASN A 866 44.40 -13.73 6.16
N ALA A 867 44.76 -13.45 4.90
CA ALA A 867 43.92 -12.70 3.98
C ALA A 867 42.51 -13.31 3.84
N ALA A 868 41.50 -12.45 3.71
CA ALA A 868 40.17 -12.93 3.36
C ALA A 868 40.17 -13.48 1.92
N SER A 869 39.20 -14.35 1.61
CA SER A 869 39.07 -14.92 0.26
C SER A 869 38.86 -13.85 -0.81
N ASP A 870 38.10 -12.79 -0.48
CA ASP A 870 37.85 -11.67 -1.41
C ASP A 870 39.13 -10.89 -1.71
N ASP A 871 39.98 -10.66 -0.69
CA ASP A 871 41.27 -9.98 -0.87
C ASP A 871 42.20 -10.80 -1.79
N LEU A 872 42.13 -12.13 -1.69
CA LEU A 872 42.90 -13.05 -2.53
C LEU A 872 42.33 -13.10 -3.96
N ASN A 873 41.00 -13.07 -4.10
CA ASN A 873 40.31 -13.00 -5.39
C ASN A 873 40.66 -11.70 -6.14
N GLU A 874 40.49 -10.57 -5.46
CA GLU A 874 40.77 -9.24 -6.01
C GLU A 874 42.25 -9.07 -6.37
N ALA A 875 43.17 -9.68 -5.59
CA ALA A 875 44.59 -9.68 -5.90
C ALA A 875 44.93 -10.44 -7.20
N ILE A 876 44.19 -11.50 -7.53
CA ILE A 876 44.38 -12.27 -8.77
C ILE A 876 43.69 -11.57 -9.95
N ASP A 877 42.46 -11.09 -9.77
CA ASP A 877 41.73 -10.34 -10.81
C ASP A 877 42.45 -9.05 -11.22
N ALA A 878 43.13 -8.39 -10.28
CA ALA A 878 43.97 -7.22 -10.55
C ALA A 878 45.13 -7.49 -11.53
N LEU A 879 45.49 -8.75 -11.79
CA LEU A 879 46.49 -9.12 -12.80
C LEU A 879 45.97 -8.95 -14.24
N GLN A 880 44.64 -8.91 -14.43
CA GLN A 880 43.97 -8.73 -15.73
C GLN A 880 44.49 -9.68 -16.83
N LEU A 881 44.73 -10.95 -16.47
CA LEU A 881 45.22 -11.96 -17.41
C LEU A 881 44.07 -12.45 -18.34
N PRO A 882 44.27 -12.51 -19.68
CA PRO A 882 43.22 -12.92 -20.60
C PRO A 882 42.79 -14.38 -20.39
N GLY A 883 41.49 -14.61 -20.20
CA GLY A 883 40.94 -15.97 -20.04
C GLY A 883 41.16 -16.58 -18.65
N VAL A 884 41.69 -15.81 -17.70
CA VAL A 884 41.73 -16.16 -16.28
C VAL A 884 40.56 -15.44 -15.60
N SER A 885 39.64 -16.22 -15.02
CA SER A 885 38.56 -15.75 -14.16
C SER A 885 38.54 -16.69 -12.97
N VAL A 886 38.74 -16.15 -11.77
CA VAL A 886 38.85 -16.98 -10.57
C VAL A 886 37.74 -16.71 -9.58
N ALA A 887 37.43 -17.72 -8.78
CA ALA A 887 36.62 -17.59 -7.59
C ALA A 887 37.40 -18.17 -6.41
N VAL A 888 37.50 -17.40 -5.32
CA VAL A 888 38.27 -17.81 -4.14
C VAL A 888 37.36 -17.88 -2.93
N SER A 889 37.49 -18.93 -2.12
CA SER A 889 36.75 -19.09 -0.85
C SER A 889 37.65 -19.69 0.23
N GLY A 890 37.32 -19.51 1.52
CA GLY A 890 38.09 -20.07 2.64
C GLY A 890 39.05 -19.10 3.35
N PHE A 891 39.73 -19.57 4.41
CA PHE A 891 40.52 -18.72 5.33
C PHE A 891 42.04 -18.97 5.28
N GLY A 892 42.53 -19.77 4.34
CA GLY A 892 43.96 -20.06 4.18
C GLY A 892 44.60 -20.88 5.30
N THR A 893 43.81 -21.45 6.21
CA THR A 893 44.32 -22.31 7.29
C THR A 893 44.24 -23.77 6.89
N SER A 894 44.97 -24.67 7.56
CA SER A 894 44.84 -26.11 7.28
C SER A 894 43.45 -26.68 7.58
N GLN A 895 42.61 -25.93 8.33
CA GLN A 895 41.24 -26.32 8.70
C GLN A 895 40.18 -25.70 7.76
N SER A 896 40.57 -24.68 6.99
CA SER A 896 39.77 -24.02 5.96
C SER A 896 40.76 -23.42 4.94
N PRO A 897 41.26 -24.24 4.01
CA PRO A 897 42.17 -23.77 2.96
C PRO A 897 41.47 -22.74 2.08
N TRP A 898 42.22 -21.86 1.43
CA TRP A 898 41.71 -21.12 0.30
C TRP A 898 41.48 -22.07 -0.87
N LEU A 899 40.24 -22.21 -1.32
CA LEU A 899 39.88 -22.91 -2.54
C LEU A 899 39.85 -21.89 -3.68
N ILE A 900 40.68 -22.10 -4.69
CA ILE A 900 40.81 -21.23 -5.87
C ILE A 900 40.28 -22.01 -7.09
N GLU A 901 39.25 -21.48 -7.72
CA GLU A 901 38.60 -22.06 -8.89
C GLU A 901 39.00 -21.27 -10.15
N GLY A 902 39.11 -21.95 -11.30
CA GLY A 902 39.50 -21.32 -12.58
C GLY A 902 41.01 -21.30 -12.87
N LEU A 903 41.83 -21.88 -11.99
CA LEU A 903 43.28 -22.06 -12.17
C LEU A 903 43.72 -23.42 -11.65
N GLY A 904 44.49 -24.17 -12.43
CA GLY A 904 45.05 -25.46 -12.02
C GLY A 904 46.32 -25.34 -11.17
N GLU A 905 46.73 -26.44 -10.52
CA GLU A 905 47.94 -26.51 -9.66
C GLU A 905 49.21 -26.13 -10.42
N ASN A 906 49.26 -26.34 -11.73
CA ASN A 906 50.41 -25.97 -12.55
C ASN A 906 50.39 -24.49 -12.98
N ASP A 907 49.28 -23.79 -12.76
CA ASP A 907 49.08 -22.41 -13.16
C ASP A 907 49.42 -21.43 -12.02
N ILE A 908 49.60 -21.94 -10.79
CA ILE A 908 49.90 -21.17 -9.59
C ILE A 908 51.31 -21.50 -9.09
N ALA A 909 52.08 -20.48 -8.70
CA ALA A 909 53.35 -20.64 -7.99
C ALA A 909 53.43 -19.67 -6.81
N ILE A 910 53.75 -20.19 -5.62
CA ILE A 910 53.71 -19.41 -4.36
C ILE A 910 55.13 -19.04 -3.90
N ASP A 911 55.36 -17.76 -3.59
CA ASP A 911 56.52 -17.32 -2.79
C ASP A 911 56.09 -17.05 -1.35
N ALA A 912 56.42 -17.99 -0.48
CA ALA A 912 56.11 -17.98 0.95
C ALA A 912 57.28 -17.49 1.82
N SER A 913 58.35 -16.94 1.22
CA SER A 913 59.60 -16.64 1.94
C SER A 913 59.47 -15.57 3.04
N GLN A 914 58.38 -14.81 3.04
CA GLN A 914 58.08 -13.77 4.04
C GLN A 914 57.03 -14.19 5.08
N LEU A 915 56.64 -15.47 5.12
CA LEU A 915 55.77 -16.03 6.16
C LEU A 915 56.59 -16.51 7.37
N THR A 916 56.05 -16.34 8.58
CA THR A 916 56.70 -16.75 9.84
C THR A 916 55.75 -17.49 10.78
N GLU A 917 56.31 -18.38 11.61
CA GLU A 917 55.63 -19.11 12.70
C GLU A 917 56.57 -19.17 13.91
N ALA A 918 56.06 -18.93 15.12
CA ALA A 918 56.88 -18.59 16.29
C ALA A 918 57.91 -19.65 16.74
N ASP A 919 57.75 -20.94 16.41
CA ASP A 919 58.66 -22.02 16.87
C ASP A 919 58.83 -23.22 15.88
N SER A 920 58.34 -23.13 14.64
CA SER A 920 58.42 -24.19 13.61
C SER A 920 58.73 -23.63 12.22
N ALA A 921 59.09 -24.49 11.25
CA ALA A 921 59.17 -24.08 9.86
C ALA A 921 57.75 -23.95 9.28
N VAL A 922 57.42 -22.77 8.74
CA VAL A 922 56.14 -22.52 8.06
C VAL A 922 55.97 -23.53 6.94
N THR A 923 54.81 -24.20 6.92
CA THR A 923 54.43 -25.10 5.84
C THR A 923 53.29 -24.47 5.06
N VAL A 924 53.51 -24.27 3.76
CA VAL A 924 52.45 -23.95 2.80
C VAL A 924 52.13 -25.23 2.05
N THR A 925 50.85 -25.58 2.02
CA THR A 925 50.35 -26.77 1.33
C THR A 925 49.50 -26.31 0.17
N GLU A 926 49.94 -26.63 -1.03
CA GLU A 926 49.18 -26.52 -2.28
C GLU A 926 48.85 -27.95 -2.72
N GLN A 927 47.59 -28.18 -3.04
CA GLN A 927 47.14 -29.48 -3.52
C GLN A 927 45.97 -29.26 -4.47
N GLN A 928 45.97 -29.96 -5.62
CA GLN A 928 44.78 -30.06 -6.45
C GLN A 928 43.57 -30.47 -5.59
N ALA A 929 42.46 -29.75 -5.73
CA ALA A 929 41.25 -30.10 -5.02
C ALA A 929 40.77 -31.48 -5.47
N LEU A 930 40.84 -32.47 -4.57
CA LEU A 930 40.28 -33.80 -4.78
C LEU A 930 38.80 -33.80 -4.38
N VAL A 931 37.99 -34.61 -5.05
CA VAL A 931 36.56 -34.71 -4.75
C VAL A 931 36.35 -35.10 -3.28
N GLY A 932 35.48 -34.34 -2.59
CA GLY A 932 35.21 -34.54 -1.17
C GLY A 932 33.72 -34.44 -0.82
N THR A 933 33.36 -35.15 0.23
CA THR A 933 32.05 -35.09 0.88
C THR A 933 32.09 -34.02 1.97
N VAL A 934 31.12 -33.11 1.98
CA VAL A 934 30.95 -32.12 3.04
C VAL A 934 29.79 -32.52 3.93
N LEU A 935 30.02 -32.49 5.23
CA LEU A 935 29.05 -32.86 6.25
C LEU A 935 28.91 -31.74 7.28
N ASN A 936 27.67 -31.32 7.54
CA ASN A 936 27.37 -30.43 8.65
C ASN A 936 26.21 -30.95 9.49
N THR A 937 26.18 -30.54 10.75
CA THR A 937 25.06 -30.83 11.65
C THR A 937 24.73 -29.62 12.51
N ASP A 938 23.45 -29.45 12.80
CA ASP A 938 22.91 -28.49 13.78
C ASP A 938 22.76 -29.11 15.19
N ALA A 939 23.16 -30.37 15.34
CA ALA A 939 23.09 -31.09 16.60
C ALA A 939 23.84 -30.35 17.70
N VAL A 940 23.30 -30.37 18.93
CA VAL A 940 23.98 -29.86 20.12
C VAL A 940 24.37 -30.98 21.08
N SER A 941 23.99 -32.22 20.76
CA SER A 941 24.29 -33.42 21.55
C SER A 941 24.13 -34.70 20.72
N GLY A 942 24.70 -35.82 21.17
CA GLY A 942 24.55 -37.14 20.54
C GLY A 942 25.78 -37.61 19.73
N THR A 943 25.59 -38.68 18.97
CA THR A 943 26.62 -39.29 18.12
C THR A 943 26.06 -39.70 16.76
N PHE A 944 26.91 -39.75 15.74
CA PHE A 944 26.58 -40.27 14.41
C PHE A 944 27.60 -41.32 13.94
N THR A 945 27.26 -42.10 12.92
CA THR A 945 28.22 -43.00 12.25
C THR A 945 28.24 -42.74 10.75
N LEU A 946 29.42 -42.94 10.14
CA LEU A 946 29.61 -42.87 8.70
C LEU A 946 29.81 -44.28 8.17
N THR A 947 29.04 -44.64 7.14
CA THR A 947 29.19 -45.90 6.43
C THR A 947 29.74 -45.62 5.04
N TYR A 948 30.98 -46.08 4.80
CA TYR A 948 31.61 -46.05 3.49
C TYR A 948 31.20 -47.28 2.69
N ILE A 949 30.77 -47.08 1.46
CA ILE A 949 30.46 -48.13 0.48
C ILE A 949 31.64 -48.21 -0.48
N ASP A 950 32.34 -49.34 -0.50
CA ASP A 950 33.49 -49.55 -1.38
C ASP A 950 33.02 -49.99 -2.79
N PRO A 951 33.10 -49.12 -3.82
CA PRO A 951 32.65 -49.46 -5.16
C PRO A 951 33.50 -50.55 -5.83
N ALA A 952 34.69 -50.85 -5.30
CA ALA A 952 35.58 -51.87 -5.87
C ALA A 952 35.28 -53.29 -5.34
N LEU A 953 34.46 -53.44 -4.30
CA LEU A 953 34.20 -54.71 -3.64
C LEU A 953 32.70 -55.04 -3.65
N THR A 954 32.29 -55.99 -4.50
CA THR A 954 30.90 -56.47 -4.53
C THR A 954 30.63 -57.55 -3.48
N VAL A 955 29.37 -57.68 -3.07
CA VAL A 955 28.86 -58.77 -2.24
C VAL A 955 28.30 -59.85 -3.19
N PRO A 956 28.92 -61.04 -3.28
CA PRO A 956 28.45 -62.11 -4.16
C PRO A 956 27.01 -62.53 -3.82
N GLY A 957 26.12 -62.53 -4.81
CA GLY A 957 24.74 -62.99 -4.65
C GLY A 957 23.77 -61.97 -4.05
N GLU A 958 24.15 -60.69 -4.01
CA GLU A 958 23.26 -59.58 -3.65
C GLU A 958 23.19 -58.53 -4.77
N PHE A 959 21.98 -58.10 -5.12
CA PHE A 959 21.72 -57.13 -6.18
C PHE A 959 20.73 -56.06 -5.72
N LYS A 960 20.89 -54.83 -6.20
CA LYS A 960 19.95 -53.72 -6.01
C LYS A 960 19.22 -53.45 -7.32
N LEU A 961 17.89 -53.40 -7.27
CA LEU A 961 17.03 -53.11 -8.42
C LEU A 961 16.15 -51.89 -8.12
N SER A 962 16.20 -50.87 -8.99
CA SER A 962 15.30 -49.71 -8.96
C SER A 962 14.63 -49.47 -10.30
N ILE A 963 13.39 -49.02 -10.26
CA ILE A 963 12.54 -48.72 -11.42
C ILE A 963 11.93 -47.32 -11.23
N THR A 964 11.94 -46.51 -12.30
CA THR A 964 11.37 -45.15 -12.33
C THR A 964 10.03 -45.05 -13.05
N ALA A 965 9.51 -46.16 -13.59
CA ALA A 965 8.28 -46.18 -14.37
C ALA A 965 7.01 -45.95 -13.53
N GLY A 966 6.01 -45.24 -14.08
CA GLY A 966 4.68 -45.12 -13.48
C GLY A 966 3.68 -46.19 -13.94
N SER A 967 4.04 -47.02 -14.93
CA SER A 967 3.23 -48.12 -15.45
C SER A 967 4.05 -49.18 -16.19
N GLY A 968 3.45 -50.36 -16.45
CA GLY A 968 4.05 -51.43 -17.26
C GLY A 968 4.57 -52.62 -16.45
N THR A 969 5.29 -53.52 -17.14
CA THR A 969 5.88 -54.73 -16.53
C THR A 969 7.33 -54.93 -16.94
N PHE A 970 8.06 -55.74 -16.18
CA PHE A 970 9.44 -56.15 -16.49
C PHE A 970 9.64 -57.64 -16.23
N THR A 971 10.74 -58.20 -16.73
CA THR A 971 11.14 -59.59 -16.41
C THR A 971 12.58 -59.65 -15.93
N LEU A 972 12.88 -60.64 -15.08
CA LEU A 972 14.23 -60.91 -14.58
C LEU A 972 14.70 -62.25 -15.10
N THR A 973 15.90 -62.27 -15.69
CA THR A 973 16.57 -63.50 -16.11
C THR A 973 17.69 -63.83 -15.14
N VAL A 974 17.57 -64.98 -14.47
CA VAL A 974 18.59 -65.52 -13.57
C VAL A 974 19.42 -66.56 -14.31
N THR A 975 20.73 -66.40 -14.29
CA THR A 975 21.69 -67.32 -14.94
C THR A 975 22.57 -67.96 -13.88
N ASP A 976 22.57 -69.30 -13.82
CA ASP A 976 23.36 -70.04 -12.84
C ASP A 976 24.86 -70.16 -13.22
N SER A 977 25.66 -70.72 -12.31
CA SER A 977 27.11 -70.94 -12.52
C SER A 977 27.46 -71.91 -13.67
N GLN A 978 26.46 -72.57 -14.24
CA GLN A 978 26.56 -73.48 -15.39
C GLN A 978 26.07 -72.80 -16.70
N ASN A 979 25.79 -71.49 -16.66
CA ASN A 979 25.23 -70.67 -17.74
C ASN A 979 23.84 -71.10 -18.21
N VAL A 980 23.03 -71.67 -17.32
CA VAL A 980 21.60 -71.94 -17.60
C VAL A 980 20.77 -70.75 -17.14
N SER A 981 20.09 -70.11 -18.08
CA SER A 981 19.26 -68.92 -17.84
C SER A 981 17.78 -69.28 -17.76
N GLU A 982 17.09 -68.78 -16.75
CA GLU A 982 15.64 -68.86 -16.60
C GLU A 982 15.06 -67.47 -16.37
N THR A 983 13.91 -67.17 -16.96
CA THR A 983 13.28 -65.85 -16.89
C THR A 983 11.97 -65.95 -16.11
N THR A 984 11.72 -64.98 -15.24
CA THR A 984 10.46 -64.88 -14.50
C THR A 984 9.28 -64.67 -15.45
N GLU A 985 8.06 -64.92 -14.95
CA GLU A 985 6.88 -64.31 -15.57
C GLU A 985 6.95 -62.77 -15.44
N GLN A 986 6.08 -62.05 -16.15
CA GLN A 986 6.02 -60.59 -16.08
C GLN A 986 5.74 -60.12 -14.65
N ILE A 987 6.52 -59.15 -14.19
CA ILE A 987 6.44 -58.55 -12.87
C ILE A 987 5.98 -57.11 -13.04
N ASP A 988 4.96 -56.70 -12.30
CA ASP A 988 4.45 -55.32 -12.33
C ASP A 988 5.51 -54.33 -11.83
N TRP A 989 5.56 -53.14 -12.43
CA TRP A 989 6.52 -52.08 -12.10
C TRP A 989 6.58 -51.72 -10.60
N ASN A 990 5.46 -51.88 -9.87
CA ASN A 990 5.33 -51.59 -8.44
C ASN A 990 5.17 -52.85 -7.56
N ALA A 991 5.66 -54.00 -8.02
CA ALA A 991 5.52 -55.27 -7.28
C ALA A 991 6.04 -55.17 -5.84
N SER A 992 5.33 -55.75 -4.88
CA SER A 992 5.84 -55.79 -3.51
C SER A 992 7.11 -56.66 -3.42
N PRO A 993 7.98 -56.46 -2.42
CA PRO A 993 9.16 -57.30 -2.22
C PRO A 993 8.85 -58.80 -2.12
N ILE A 994 7.67 -59.15 -1.57
CA ILE A 994 7.22 -60.53 -1.46
C ILE A 994 6.88 -61.11 -2.83
N GLU A 995 6.23 -60.32 -3.70
CA GLU A 995 5.87 -60.74 -5.05
C GLU A 995 7.12 -60.89 -5.91
N LEU A 996 8.07 -59.96 -5.81
CA LEU A 996 9.36 -60.05 -6.50
C LEU A 996 10.18 -61.26 -6.01
N ALA A 997 10.27 -61.48 -4.70
CA ALA A 997 10.91 -62.66 -4.14
C ALA A 997 10.22 -63.95 -4.59
N ALA A 998 8.89 -63.98 -4.65
CA ALA A 998 8.13 -65.15 -5.09
C ALA A 998 8.37 -65.45 -6.58
N ALA A 999 8.41 -64.42 -7.43
CA ALA A 999 8.69 -64.56 -8.85
C ALA A 999 10.08 -65.15 -9.10
N ILE A 1000 11.11 -64.69 -8.37
CA ILE A 1000 12.47 -65.22 -8.47
C ILE A 1000 12.54 -66.64 -7.89
N ASN A 1001 11.94 -66.89 -6.71
CA ASN A 1001 11.95 -68.21 -6.05
C ASN A 1001 11.15 -69.29 -6.82
N ALA A 1002 10.26 -68.89 -7.73
CA ALA A 1002 9.55 -69.82 -8.60
C ALA A 1002 10.46 -70.41 -9.69
N LEU A 1003 11.62 -69.79 -9.96
CA LEU A 1003 12.59 -70.30 -10.92
C LEU A 1003 13.33 -71.53 -10.37
N PRO A 1004 13.35 -72.66 -11.10
CA PRO A 1004 14.10 -73.87 -10.73
C PRO A 1004 15.57 -73.63 -10.36
N ASN A 1005 16.23 -72.65 -10.96
CA ASN A 1005 17.67 -72.38 -10.80
C ASN A 1005 17.99 -71.15 -9.94
N SER A 1006 17.03 -70.62 -9.18
CA SER A 1006 17.20 -69.41 -8.34
C SER A 1006 18.26 -69.51 -7.22
N GLY A 1007 18.80 -70.71 -6.94
CA GLY A 1007 19.92 -70.91 -6.02
C GLY A 1007 19.55 -71.00 -4.54
N GLY A 1008 18.27 -70.87 -4.18
CA GLY A 1008 17.80 -70.97 -2.79
C GLY A 1008 16.55 -70.12 -2.54
N SER A 1009 16.19 -69.92 -1.27
CA SER A 1009 15.16 -68.95 -0.88
C SER A 1009 15.75 -67.55 -0.88
N VAL A 1010 15.56 -66.82 -1.97
CA VAL A 1010 15.93 -65.42 -2.14
C VAL A 1010 15.02 -64.56 -1.25
N SER A 1011 15.63 -63.63 -0.53
CA SER A 1011 14.93 -62.60 0.22
C SER A 1011 15.01 -61.28 -0.52
N VAL A 1012 13.88 -60.60 -0.67
CA VAL A 1012 13.83 -59.25 -1.23
C VAL A 1012 13.30 -58.29 -0.16
N SER A 1013 13.97 -57.15 -0.03
CA SER A 1013 13.56 -56.04 0.84
C SER A 1013 13.67 -54.72 0.09
N GLY A 1014 12.96 -53.67 0.51
CA GLY A 1014 12.95 -52.37 -0.18
C GLY A 1014 11.58 -52.07 -0.82
N ALA A 1015 11.53 -51.09 -1.72
CA ALA A 1015 10.29 -50.67 -2.40
C ALA A 1015 10.42 -50.58 -3.93
N GLY A 1016 11.61 -50.77 -4.48
CA GLY A 1016 11.85 -50.77 -5.93
C GLY A 1016 12.02 -49.38 -6.54
N THR A 1017 12.11 -48.35 -5.71
CA THR A 1017 12.37 -46.97 -6.15
C THR A 1017 13.88 -46.67 -6.13
N SER A 1018 14.33 -45.60 -6.80
CA SER A 1018 15.74 -45.19 -6.77
C SER A 1018 16.27 -44.90 -5.36
N GLN A 1019 15.41 -44.45 -4.44
CA GLN A 1019 15.76 -44.16 -3.04
C GLN A 1019 15.71 -45.38 -2.11
N LEU A 1020 14.80 -46.32 -2.39
CA LEU A 1020 14.66 -47.59 -1.65
C LEU A 1020 14.63 -48.76 -2.64
N PRO A 1021 15.76 -49.06 -3.31
CA PRO A 1021 15.82 -50.12 -4.31
C PRO A 1021 15.48 -51.46 -3.66
N TRP A 1022 14.93 -52.38 -4.45
CA TRP A 1022 14.80 -53.76 -4.01
C TRP A 1022 16.19 -54.37 -3.86
N LEU A 1023 16.57 -54.69 -2.63
CA LEU A 1023 17.74 -55.50 -2.31
C LEU A 1023 17.34 -56.98 -2.42
N ILE A 1024 17.85 -57.64 -3.45
CA ILE A 1024 17.69 -59.06 -3.73
C ILE A 1024 18.90 -59.78 -3.14
N ALA A 1025 18.68 -60.60 -2.11
CA ALA A 1025 19.76 -61.30 -1.39
C ALA A 1025 19.53 -62.82 -1.36
N GLY A 1026 20.63 -63.57 -1.34
CA GLY A 1026 20.60 -65.04 -1.31
C GLY A 1026 20.67 -65.69 -2.70
N MET A 1027 21.14 -64.96 -3.72
CA MET A 1027 21.28 -65.45 -5.10
C MET A 1027 22.52 -66.34 -5.31
N GLY A 1028 23.43 -66.43 -4.35
CA GLY A 1028 24.68 -67.20 -4.48
C GLY A 1028 25.57 -66.68 -5.62
N ASP A 1029 26.15 -67.59 -6.41
CA ASP A 1029 27.01 -67.21 -7.56
C ASP A 1029 26.19 -66.93 -8.85
N ASN A 1030 24.86 -66.83 -8.76
CA ASN A 1030 24.00 -66.61 -9.91
C ASN A 1030 24.05 -65.15 -10.37
N ALA A 1031 24.05 -64.93 -11.68
CA ALA A 1031 23.92 -63.61 -12.29
C ALA A 1031 22.45 -63.29 -12.58
N ILE A 1032 22.09 -62.00 -12.59
CA ILE A 1032 20.73 -61.54 -12.89
C ILE A 1032 20.76 -60.39 -13.90
N THR A 1033 19.84 -60.41 -14.86
CA THR A 1033 19.63 -59.33 -15.83
C THR A 1033 18.16 -58.95 -15.88
N ILE A 1034 17.86 -57.71 -16.27
CA ILE A 1034 16.50 -57.18 -16.39
C ILE A 1034 16.16 -56.88 -17.85
N ASP A 1035 14.93 -57.21 -18.26
CA ASP A 1035 14.30 -56.66 -19.46
C ASP A 1035 13.17 -55.71 -19.04
N SER A 1036 13.37 -54.43 -19.32
CA SER A 1036 12.48 -53.31 -18.95
C SER A 1036 11.79 -52.67 -20.15
N SER A 1037 11.77 -53.35 -21.31
CA SER A 1037 11.25 -52.79 -22.57
C SER A 1037 9.74 -52.51 -22.57
N GLU A 1038 8.99 -53.07 -21.61
CA GLU A 1038 7.55 -52.85 -21.44
C GLU A 1038 7.18 -51.87 -20.32
N LEU A 1039 8.16 -51.13 -19.78
CA LEU A 1039 7.91 -50.06 -18.79
C LEU A 1039 7.64 -48.71 -19.48
N SER A 1040 6.71 -47.91 -18.93
CA SER A 1040 6.30 -46.62 -19.50
C SER A 1040 5.91 -45.61 -18.41
N ASP A 1041 6.26 -44.34 -18.62
CA ASP A 1041 5.81 -43.21 -17.79
C ASP A 1041 5.42 -42.00 -18.67
N GLY A 1042 4.59 -42.24 -19.69
CA GLY A 1042 4.21 -41.19 -20.64
C GLY A 1042 5.31 -40.84 -21.64
N ASP A 1043 5.52 -39.53 -21.91
CA ASP A 1043 6.53 -39.00 -22.85
C ASP A 1043 7.94 -38.89 -22.25
N SER A 1044 8.12 -39.17 -20.95
CA SER A 1044 9.41 -39.07 -20.24
C SER A 1044 10.25 -40.35 -20.39
N ALA A 1045 11.57 -40.22 -20.30
CA ALA A 1045 12.50 -41.35 -20.42
C ALA A 1045 12.41 -42.29 -19.20
N VAL A 1046 12.12 -43.57 -19.40
CA VAL A 1046 11.99 -44.58 -18.33
C VAL A 1046 13.30 -45.33 -18.13
N SER A 1047 13.72 -45.53 -16.87
CA SER A 1047 14.93 -46.27 -16.51
C SER A 1047 14.64 -47.40 -15.50
N ALA A 1048 15.31 -48.54 -15.70
CA ALA A 1048 15.40 -49.61 -14.71
C ALA A 1048 16.87 -49.95 -14.53
N THR A 1049 17.37 -49.83 -13.30
CA THR A 1049 18.77 -50.01 -12.96
C THR A 1049 18.94 -51.21 -12.04
N LEU A 1050 19.80 -52.14 -12.46
CA LEU A 1050 20.13 -53.37 -11.74
C LEU A 1050 21.64 -53.43 -11.52
N GLU A 1051 22.05 -53.37 -10.26
CA GLU A 1051 23.46 -53.28 -9.87
C GLU A 1051 23.83 -54.32 -8.82
N SER A 1052 25.10 -54.72 -8.77
CA SER A 1052 25.60 -55.59 -7.69
C SER A 1052 25.69 -54.80 -6.38
N SER A 1053 25.34 -55.41 -5.25
CA SER A 1053 25.52 -54.77 -3.94
C SER A 1053 27.01 -54.65 -3.63
N HIS A 1054 27.41 -53.55 -2.99
CA HIS A 1054 28.80 -53.26 -2.63
C HIS A 1054 29.04 -53.45 -1.13
N GLN A 1055 30.24 -53.87 -0.75
CA GLN A 1055 30.64 -53.99 0.65
C GLN A 1055 30.63 -52.62 1.31
N SER A 1056 30.21 -52.57 2.57
CA SER A 1056 30.18 -51.34 3.35
C SER A 1056 30.89 -51.49 4.69
N PHE A 1057 31.53 -50.42 5.14
CA PHE A 1057 32.29 -50.35 6.38
C PHE A 1057 31.85 -49.14 7.19
N THR A 1058 31.47 -49.36 8.46
CA THR A 1058 30.95 -48.30 9.33
C THR A 1058 31.99 -47.88 10.36
N THR A 1059 32.13 -46.58 10.58
CA THR A 1059 33.02 -46.03 11.62
C THR A 1059 32.52 -46.37 13.02
N THR A 1060 33.41 -46.30 14.02
CA THR A 1060 32.95 -46.17 15.42
C THR A 1060 32.14 -44.87 15.58
N PRO A 1061 31.16 -44.79 16.51
CA PRO A 1061 30.36 -43.59 16.72
C PRO A 1061 31.22 -42.34 16.96
N LEU A 1062 30.97 -41.31 16.16
CA LEU A 1062 31.59 -39.99 16.23
C LEU A 1062 30.67 -39.06 17.03
N ALA A 1063 31.25 -38.23 17.91
CA ALA A 1063 30.49 -37.22 18.64
C ALA A 1063 29.99 -36.12 17.69
N TRP A 1064 28.84 -35.51 18.00
CA TRP A 1064 28.25 -34.41 17.23
C TRP A 1064 29.21 -33.23 16.97
N ASN A 1065 30.22 -33.03 17.82
CA ASN A 1065 31.25 -32.00 17.70
C ASN A 1065 32.67 -32.58 17.51
N ALA A 1066 32.77 -33.76 16.88
CA ALA A 1066 34.06 -34.39 16.58
C ALA A 1066 34.96 -33.41 15.81
N ASN A 1067 36.20 -33.23 16.25
CA ASN A 1067 37.14 -32.40 15.50
C ASN A 1067 37.60 -33.15 14.23
N PRO A 1068 38.06 -32.45 13.20
CA PRO A 1068 38.39 -33.07 11.91
C PRO A 1068 39.44 -34.18 12.01
N SER A 1069 40.39 -34.09 12.95
CA SER A 1069 41.38 -35.17 13.17
C SER A 1069 40.74 -36.46 13.72
N GLN A 1070 39.68 -36.36 14.50
CA GLN A 1070 38.92 -37.51 15.01
C GLN A 1070 38.10 -38.17 13.91
N VAL A 1071 37.49 -37.36 13.03
CA VAL A 1071 36.74 -37.85 11.86
C VAL A 1071 37.69 -38.54 10.87
N ALA A 1072 38.82 -37.90 10.54
CA ALA A 1072 39.86 -38.48 9.70
C ALA A 1072 40.41 -39.79 10.28
N ALA A 1073 40.67 -39.84 11.59
CA ALA A 1073 41.15 -41.05 12.24
C ALA A 1073 40.12 -42.18 12.17
N ALA A 1074 38.84 -41.89 12.36
CA ALA A 1074 37.78 -42.90 12.28
C ALA A 1074 37.64 -43.46 10.85
N LEU A 1075 37.67 -42.62 9.83
CA LEU A 1075 37.55 -43.05 8.43
C LEU A 1075 38.82 -43.79 7.94
N ASN A 1076 40.01 -43.29 8.27
CA ASN A 1076 41.27 -43.95 7.88
C ASN A 1076 41.54 -45.29 8.59
N THR A 1077 40.72 -45.66 9.58
CA THR A 1077 40.76 -47.02 10.17
C THR A 1077 39.96 -48.04 9.37
N LEU A 1078 39.15 -47.59 8.41
CA LEU A 1078 38.40 -48.48 7.50
C LEU A 1078 39.33 -49.05 6.42
N PRO A 1079 39.12 -50.30 5.95
CA PRO A 1079 39.97 -50.92 4.94
C PRO A 1079 39.98 -50.14 3.62
N ASN A 1080 41.16 -50.04 2.98
CA ASN A 1080 41.38 -49.45 1.66
C ASN A 1080 40.94 -47.98 1.49
N LEU A 1081 40.74 -47.25 2.60
CA LEU A 1081 40.31 -45.86 2.57
C LEU A 1081 41.42 -44.93 3.07
N ALA A 1082 41.71 -43.89 2.29
CA ALA A 1082 42.65 -42.83 2.65
C ALA A 1082 41.98 -41.47 2.42
N VAL A 1083 41.70 -40.75 3.50
CA VAL A 1083 40.96 -39.48 3.47
C VAL A 1083 41.67 -38.40 4.29
N SER A 1084 41.54 -37.15 3.86
CA SER A 1084 41.84 -35.96 4.66
C SER A 1084 40.53 -35.29 5.09
N VAL A 1085 40.48 -34.77 6.32
CA VAL A 1085 39.30 -34.07 6.83
C VAL A 1085 39.69 -32.71 7.37
N SER A 1086 38.92 -31.69 7.02
CA SER A 1086 39.02 -30.32 7.54
C SER A 1086 37.66 -29.82 8.02
N GLY A 1087 37.61 -28.67 8.70
CA GLY A 1087 36.38 -28.07 9.25
C GLY A 1087 35.81 -28.73 10.51
N MET A 1088 34.91 -28.03 11.22
CA MET A 1088 34.48 -28.35 12.59
C MET A 1088 33.09 -29.02 12.71
N GLY A 1089 32.43 -29.32 11.59
CA GLY A 1089 31.15 -30.04 11.54
C GLY A 1089 29.90 -29.23 11.82
N ASN A 1090 30.00 -27.90 11.90
CA ASN A 1090 28.85 -27.01 12.09
C ASN A 1090 28.53 -26.25 10.79
N ALA A 1091 27.39 -25.56 10.74
CA ALA A 1091 26.94 -24.85 9.55
C ALA A 1091 27.91 -23.75 9.04
N ILE A 1092 28.79 -23.22 9.89
CA ILE A 1092 29.75 -22.15 9.55
C ILE A 1092 31.13 -22.73 9.18
N SER A 1093 31.42 -23.95 9.62
CA SER A 1093 32.65 -24.68 9.33
C SER A 1093 32.33 -26.18 9.24
N PRO A 1094 31.80 -26.64 8.09
CA PRO A 1094 31.38 -28.02 7.91
C PRO A 1094 32.58 -28.97 7.81
N TRP A 1095 32.43 -30.25 8.14
CA TRP A 1095 33.48 -31.24 7.90
C TRP A 1095 33.64 -31.46 6.40
N ARG A 1096 34.80 -31.12 5.83
CA ARG A 1096 35.14 -31.42 4.44
C ARG A 1096 36.04 -32.64 4.40
N ILE A 1097 35.56 -33.72 3.80
CA ILE A 1097 36.20 -35.04 3.76
C ILE A 1097 36.65 -35.31 2.32
N GLN A 1098 37.93 -35.13 2.04
CA GLN A 1098 38.49 -35.34 0.71
C GLN A 1098 38.96 -36.78 0.52
N GLY A 1099 38.75 -37.32 -0.69
CA GLY A 1099 39.01 -38.73 -1.02
C GLY A 1099 37.81 -39.66 -0.87
N LEU A 1100 36.62 -39.11 -0.63
CA LEU A 1100 35.34 -39.82 -0.59
C LEU A 1100 34.29 -39.06 -1.40
N LEU A 1101 33.48 -39.78 -2.17
CA LEU A 1101 32.34 -39.20 -2.90
C LEU A 1101 31.07 -39.22 -2.03
N PRO A 1102 30.16 -38.24 -2.17
CA PRO A 1102 28.86 -38.27 -1.51
C PRO A 1102 28.04 -39.53 -1.83
N SER A 1103 28.13 -40.06 -3.06
CA SER A 1103 27.47 -41.32 -3.45
C SER A 1103 28.03 -42.58 -2.76
N GLN A 1104 29.23 -42.49 -2.18
CA GLN A 1104 29.92 -43.59 -1.48
C GLN A 1104 29.74 -43.53 0.04
N VAL A 1105 29.03 -42.53 0.56
CA VAL A 1105 28.89 -42.31 2.01
C VAL A 1105 27.42 -42.31 2.39
N MET A 1106 27.09 -43.08 3.43
CA MET A 1106 25.80 -43.00 4.11
C MET A 1106 26.01 -42.53 5.54
N VAL A 1107 25.14 -41.64 6.02
CA VAL A 1107 25.18 -41.10 7.37
C VAL A 1107 24.04 -41.65 8.20
N ASP A 1108 24.34 -42.25 9.35
CA ASP A 1108 23.33 -42.53 10.38
C ASP A 1108 23.40 -41.44 11.47
N SER A 1109 22.42 -40.54 11.42
CA SER A 1109 22.24 -39.41 12.34
C SER A 1109 21.17 -39.67 13.42
N THR A 1110 20.63 -40.88 13.52
CA THR A 1110 19.47 -41.18 14.39
C THR A 1110 19.70 -40.92 15.88
N ALA A 1111 20.94 -40.94 16.33
CA ALA A 1111 21.34 -40.65 17.70
C ALA A 1111 21.81 -39.19 17.93
N LEU A 1112 21.68 -38.31 16.94
CA LEU A 1112 21.95 -36.88 17.09
C LEU A 1112 20.69 -36.13 17.54
N ALA A 1113 20.87 -35.15 18.42
CA ALA A 1113 19.78 -34.31 18.91
C ALA A 1113 20.10 -32.82 18.82
N ASN A 1114 19.17 -32.05 18.27
CA ASN A 1114 19.27 -30.59 18.16
C ASN A 1114 18.92 -29.91 19.49
N ARG A 1115 18.98 -28.57 19.52
CA ARG A 1115 18.73 -27.76 20.72
C ARG A 1115 17.34 -27.94 21.35
N PHE A 1116 16.42 -28.57 20.64
CA PHE A 1116 15.06 -28.88 21.08
C PHE A 1116 14.86 -30.36 21.45
N GLN A 1117 15.94 -31.14 21.59
CA GLN A 1117 15.92 -32.57 21.91
C GLN A 1117 15.19 -33.44 20.85
N GLN A 1118 15.13 -32.96 19.60
CA GLN A 1118 14.60 -33.72 18.45
C GLN A 1118 15.75 -34.28 17.63
N GLN A 1119 15.48 -35.32 16.82
CA GLN A 1119 16.48 -35.90 15.93
C GLN A 1119 17.05 -34.80 15.01
N ALA A 1120 18.36 -34.57 15.09
CA ALA A 1120 19.06 -33.58 14.27
C ALA A 1120 19.40 -34.18 12.90
N ALA A 1121 19.33 -33.36 11.86
CA ALA A 1121 19.76 -33.75 10.53
C ALA A 1121 21.29 -33.60 10.38
N VAL A 1122 21.86 -34.46 9.52
CA VAL A 1122 23.19 -34.22 8.96
C VAL A 1122 22.98 -33.91 7.50
N GLN A 1123 23.38 -32.73 7.06
CA GLN A 1123 23.35 -32.38 5.65
C GLN A 1123 24.64 -32.88 5.00
N MET A 1124 24.49 -33.58 3.87
CA MET A 1124 25.61 -34.09 3.08
C MET A 1124 25.60 -33.44 1.71
N THR A 1125 26.70 -32.79 1.39
CA THR A 1125 26.87 -32.00 0.18
C THR A 1125 28.22 -32.33 -0.47
N SER A 1126 28.48 -31.84 -1.68
CA SER A 1126 29.78 -31.97 -2.35
C SER A 1126 30.67 -30.76 -2.08
N ASP A 1127 31.99 -30.96 -2.00
CA ASP A 1127 33.00 -29.94 -1.63
C ASP A 1127 32.97 -28.63 -2.45
N LEU A 1128 32.36 -28.64 -3.64
CA LEU A 1128 32.36 -27.52 -4.58
C LEU A 1128 31.04 -26.73 -4.67
N GLN A 1129 30.10 -26.90 -3.73
CA GLN A 1129 28.84 -26.14 -3.73
C GLN A 1129 28.72 -25.04 -2.66
N ASP A 1130 29.68 -24.97 -1.74
CA ASP A 1130 29.67 -23.96 -0.67
C ASP A 1130 30.33 -22.63 -1.06
N ALA A 1131 30.72 -22.42 -2.33
CA ALA A 1131 31.16 -21.10 -2.82
C ALA A 1131 30.12 -19.98 -2.58
N PHE A 1132 28.87 -20.33 -2.23
CA PHE A 1132 27.79 -19.38 -1.96
C PHE A 1132 27.73 -18.85 -0.51
N TRP A 1133 28.34 -19.50 0.50
CA TRP A 1133 28.23 -19.03 1.89
C TRP A 1133 29.14 -17.85 2.27
N VAL A 1134 29.93 -17.30 1.34
CA VAL A 1134 30.93 -16.25 1.64
C VAL A 1134 30.75 -14.99 0.78
N GLY A 1135 29.51 -14.64 0.44
CA GLY A 1135 29.18 -13.31 -0.10
C GLY A 1135 28.96 -12.23 0.98
N GLN A 1136 29.26 -12.52 2.26
CA GLN A 1136 29.13 -11.58 3.36
C GLN A 1136 30.49 -11.34 4.02
N ALA A 1137 30.97 -10.09 3.95
CA ALA A 1137 32.16 -9.67 4.66
C ALA A 1137 31.93 -9.76 6.19
N PHE A 1138 32.69 -10.61 6.87
CA PHE A 1138 32.76 -10.64 8.33
C PHE A 1138 33.98 -9.85 8.80
N LEU A 1139 33.76 -8.64 9.32
CA LEU A 1139 34.81 -7.91 10.03
C LEU A 1139 34.85 -8.35 11.50
N ALA A 1140 35.85 -9.15 11.86
CA ALA A 1140 36.17 -9.44 13.25
C ALA A 1140 36.98 -8.29 13.86
N ASN A 1141 36.32 -7.38 14.59
CA ASN A 1141 36.99 -6.40 15.44
C ASN A 1141 36.75 -6.74 16.90
N GLY A 1142 37.63 -7.58 17.46
CA GLY A 1142 37.85 -7.74 18.91
C GLY A 1142 36.72 -8.32 19.75
N ASP A 1143 35.49 -7.81 19.65
CA ASP A 1143 34.39 -8.09 20.60
C ASP A 1143 32.97 -7.99 19.99
N SER A 1144 32.77 -7.83 18.66
CA SER A 1144 31.42 -7.84 18.05
C SER A 1144 31.40 -8.20 16.56
N PHE A 1145 30.24 -8.69 16.07
CA PHE A 1145 29.98 -9.00 14.66
C PHE A 1145 29.07 -7.93 14.03
N ALA A 1146 29.41 -7.44 12.83
CA ALA A 1146 28.56 -6.56 12.03
C ALA A 1146 28.50 -7.05 10.57
N LEU A 1147 27.32 -6.99 9.97
CA LEU A 1147 27.02 -7.37 8.59
C LEU A 1147 26.98 -6.12 7.70
N THR A 1148 27.79 -6.06 6.64
CA THR A 1148 27.63 -5.07 5.56
C THR A 1148 28.09 -5.68 4.22
N GLY A 1149 27.24 -5.64 3.19
CA GLY A 1149 27.57 -6.03 1.82
C GLY A 1149 26.56 -5.45 0.83
N ALA A 1150 27.06 -4.87 -0.26
CA ALA A 1150 26.31 -4.11 -1.26
C ALA A 1150 25.79 -5.02 -2.38
N ASN A 1151 24.46 -5.14 -2.47
CA ASN A 1151 23.64 -5.20 -3.68
C ASN A 1151 22.20 -5.33 -3.20
N VAL A 1152 21.69 -4.17 -2.78
CA VAL A 1152 20.27 -3.93 -2.57
C VAL A 1152 19.72 -3.70 -3.97
N ASP A 1153 19.02 -4.67 -4.54
CA ASP A 1153 18.03 -4.34 -5.56
C ASP A 1153 16.91 -3.59 -4.83
N GLU A 1154 16.96 -2.26 -4.93
CA GLU A 1154 15.82 -1.40 -4.70
C GLU A 1154 14.83 -1.63 -5.85
N ASN A 1155 14.11 -2.75 -5.82
CA ASN A 1155 12.81 -2.99 -6.49
C ASN A 1155 12.40 -4.47 -6.35
N THR A 1156 11.88 -4.83 -5.16
CA THR A 1156 10.82 -5.85 -4.98
C THR A 1156 10.31 -5.83 -3.55
#